data_AF-A0AAD9IDG6-F1
#
_entry.id   AF-A0AAD9IDG6-F1
#
_cell.length_a   1.000
_cell.length_b   1.000
_cell.length_c   1.000
_cell.angle_alpha   90.00
_cell.angle_beta   90.00
_cell.angle_gamma   90.00
#
_symmetry.space_group_name_H-M   'P 1'
#
loop_
_entity.id
_entity.type
_entity.pdbx_description
1 polymer ?
#
loop_
_entity_poly.entity_id
_entity_poly.type
_entity_poly.pdbx_seq_one_letter_code
_entity_poly.pdbx_strand_id
1 'polypeptide(L)'
;MDRVRSPQAGAIVVFAGTTRDNFAGKAVKELQYQAYNKLALRTMMDLAKTTQQKHSLNGIAMVHRLGVVPVGEESILIAVSAPHRQAAWRAGEEALEACKARAEIWKREEFEGDDEGVMAALRFLRRKPGGEIVMPDLDDGSTTTSDMMSTLRQFEKVHHLDPNLPLEELNEIDSTISEANAEKGIEIEQMLIEENSPYPEVRASVRNFDVDLPVNTVRAWCIGMFLCTIGSAVNMLFSLRNPTISLTTVVIQLVAYPLGLGWDLIFPDRHFALFLGHKINLKPGPFNVKEHVLIVVMSNAAYGGGALYATDVIIAQRVWYGQNFGWLWQVFFGITTLCTGYGLAGLARRFLVWPAAMIWPADLVNAALFYTLHDHSPSDPMRTNGWRVGRYKWFLAVFGASFVWYWVPGWLFQGLTWFCWITWIYPDNVVVNQLFGGYSGYGLFPMTLDWTIVSGYVMSPLIPPFHAIANVVGGITVFLVFVSMGIHYSGLWWSAYLPVQSSHAWDNRGREYNVSRILDADSRFDEDKYKAYSPLFLSTQFALAYGLAFAAATAVLVHVGLYHGPDMWKQWGLARQQEDDVHMRLMKKYRDAEDWWYGLLFAVMLGVSFAVVCAYPTGFPWWAYLVCVVLPVVWTIPVGVVQAVTNMQLGLNVLTEFVVGYMLPGRPLAMMMFKTYGYLCMSQALYFIQDLKLGHYMKVPPRVMFWAQLTASVWSAVVQVVVMNWALAAIPAVCTDAQPHQYTCANAKVFYTASVIWGAIGPRRLFSGAAPYGALQWFWLVGALSPAVAWALARRFPRSPWRYVNMPLVLGGVAWIPPATAYIYFCWGLVGALGNGLVRRRYPGWWLQYNYVTSAALDTGLILSTLVVIFALYLSGAAAPQWFGNVGATATLDMTSEAVQSRVPPGETFGPSSWTTHPAFPPCSPSCASLPPVFPVFTEVGTKGPNVSPLSLHRAPS
;
A
#
# COMPACT_ATOMS: atom_id res chain seq x y z
N MET A 1 -12.06 -46.66 -24.45
CA MET A 1 -12.93 -46.63 -25.64
C MET A 1 -14.10 -45.65 -25.49
N ASP A 2 -14.86 -45.68 -24.39
CA ASP A 2 -16.06 -44.83 -24.25
C ASP A 2 -15.77 -43.32 -24.30
N ARG A 3 -14.58 -42.89 -23.82
CA ARG A 3 -14.10 -41.50 -23.90
C ARG A 3 -13.99 -40.92 -25.32
N VAL A 4 -13.93 -41.78 -26.35
CA VAL A 4 -13.84 -41.35 -27.77
C VAL A 4 -15.01 -41.87 -28.60
N ARG A 5 -16.02 -42.49 -27.98
CA ARG A 5 -17.18 -43.00 -28.72
C ARG A 5 -18.11 -41.84 -29.02
N SER A 6 -18.47 -41.66 -30.30
CA SER A 6 -19.41 -40.63 -30.73
C SER A 6 -20.33 -41.16 -31.83
N PRO A 7 -21.63 -40.82 -31.83
CA PRO A 7 -22.55 -41.14 -32.93
C PRO A 7 -22.11 -40.55 -34.28
N GLN A 8 -21.23 -39.54 -34.27
CA GLN A 8 -20.69 -38.88 -35.46
C GLN A 8 -19.38 -39.50 -35.96
N ALA A 9 -18.80 -40.46 -35.24
CA ALA A 9 -17.56 -41.10 -35.62
C ALA A 9 -17.82 -42.36 -36.46
N GLY A 10 -17.37 -42.35 -37.72
CA GLY A 10 -17.41 -43.51 -38.62
C GLY A 10 -16.19 -44.44 -38.47
N ALA A 11 -15.20 -44.05 -37.67
CA ALA A 11 -14.05 -44.88 -37.34
C ALA A 11 -13.47 -44.51 -35.97
N ILE A 12 -13.00 -45.53 -35.24
CA ILE A 12 -12.17 -45.38 -34.06
C ILE A 12 -10.88 -46.17 -34.30
N VAL A 13 -9.73 -45.52 -34.16
CA VAL A 13 -8.40 -46.15 -34.24
C VAL A 13 -7.81 -46.14 -32.84
N VAL A 14 -7.30 -47.30 -32.41
CA VAL A 14 -6.59 -47.45 -31.14
C VAL A 14 -5.19 -47.94 -31.43
N PHE A 15 -4.20 -47.22 -30.92
CA PHE A 15 -2.82 -47.65 -30.85
C PHE A 15 -2.51 -48.09 -29.43
N ALA A 16 -1.88 -49.25 -29.30
CA ALA A 16 -1.37 -49.79 -28.05
C ALA A 16 0.12 -50.10 -28.23
N GLY A 17 0.99 -49.38 -27.50
CA GLY A 17 2.41 -49.66 -27.47
C GLY A 17 2.71 -50.68 -26.38
N THR A 18 3.23 -51.85 -26.74
CA THR A 18 3.51 -52.94 -25.79
C THR A 18 5.01 -53.13 -25.54
N THR A 19 5.36 -53.57 -24.34
CA THR A 19 6.73 -53.97 -24.00
C THR A 19 7.10 -55.25 -24.75
N ARG A 20 8.24 -55.24 -25.45
CA ARG A 20 8.78 -56.40 -26.18
C ARG A 20 9.80 -57.15 -25.34
N ASP A 21 9.95 -58.43 -25.60
CA ASP A 21 10.88 -59.35 -24.93
C ASP A 21 12.35 -59.20 -25.37
N ASN A 22 12.61 -58.45 -26.44
CA ASN A 22 13.95 -58.25 -26.98
C ASN A 22 14.19 -56.81 -27.42
N PHE A 23 15.36 -56.26 -27.06
CA PHE A 23 15.87 -55.01 -27.60
C PHE A 23 17.36 -55.15 -27.95
N ALA A 24 17.71 -54.86 -29.21
CA ALA A 24 19.08 -54.90 -29.73
C ALA A 24 19.84 -56.23 -29.48
N GLY A 25 19.12 -57.36 -29.41
CA GLY A 25 19.71 -58.69 -29.22
C GLY A 25 19.86 -59.12 -27.76
N LYS A 26 19.38 -58.31 -26.80
CA LYS A 26 19.33 -58.64 -25.36
C LYS A 26 17.89 -58.94 -24.93
N ALA A 27 17.72 -59.96 -24.08
CA ALA A 27 16.44 -60.31 -23.47
C ALA A 27 16.03 -59.24 -22.44
N VAL A 28 14.89 -58.59 -22.66
CA VAL A 28 14.32 -57.56 -21.78
C VAL A 28 13.43 -58.25 -20.75
N LYS A 29 13.71 -58.04 -19.47
CA LYS A 29 12.92 -58.55 -18.35
C LYS A 29 11.69 -57.67 -18.10
N GLU A 30 11.88 -56.37 -18.03
CA GLU A 30 10.81 -55.38 -17.86
C GLU A 30 11.22 -53.98 -18.33
N LEU A 31 10.22 -53.12 -18.57
CA LEU A 31 10.43 -51.68 -18.75
C LEU A 31 9.93 -50.93 -17.53
N GLN A 32 10.70 -49.95 -17.07
CA GLN A 32 10.27 -49.03 -16.03
C GLN A 32 10.12 -47.63 -16.61
N TYR A 33 8.96 -47.02 -16.43
CA TYR A 33 8.69 -45.66 -16.89
C TYR A 33 8.60 -44.69 -15.72
N GLN A 34 9.28 -43.55 -15.85
CA GLN A 34 9.20 -42.43 -14.91
C GLN A 34 8.85 -41.17 -15.69
N ALA A 35 8.18 -40.21 -15.07
CA ALA A 35 7.82 -38.96 -15.73
C ALA A 35 7.87 -37.78 -14.77
N TYR A 36 8.06 -36.58 -15.33
CA TYR A 36 7.73 -35.37 -14.61
C TYR A 36 6.24 -35.14 -14.80
N ASN A 37 5.45 -35.84 -13.98
CA ASN A 37 4.03 -36.10 -14.18
C ASN A 37 3.22 -34.88 -14.65
N LYS A 38 3.37 -33.73 -13.97
CA LYS A 38 2.65 -32.50 -14.31
C LYS A 38 2.95 -32.02 -15.74
N LEU A 39 4.23 -31.97 -16.11
CA LEU A 39 4.65 -31.49 -17.43
C LEU A 39 4.36 -32.49 -18.54
N ALA A 40 4.57 -33.79 -18.28
CA ALA A 40 4.23 -34.84 -19.23
C ALA A 40 2.73 -34.83 -19.58
N LEU A 41 1.87 -34.67 -18.56
CA LEU A 41 0.43 -34.58 -18.77
C LEU A 41 0.05 -33.31 -19.54
N ARG A 42 0.66 -32.15 -19.21
CA ARG A 42 0.49 -30.88 -19.95
C ARG A 42 0.84 -31.04 -21.43
N THR A 43 2.01 -31.61 -21.71
CA THR A 43 2.47 -31.86 -23.08
C THR A 43 1.51 -32.79 -23.83
N MET A 44 1.04 -33.86 -23.19
CA MET A 44 0.08 -34.79 -23.80
C MET A 44 -1.30 -34.17 -24.04
N MET A 45 -1.78 -33.28 -23.16
CA MET A 45 -3.04 -32.54 -23.35
C MET A 45 -2.96 -31.54 -24.50
N ASP A 46 -1.88 -30.76 -24.58
CA ASP A 46 -1.65 -29.81 -25.68
C ASP A 46 -1.58 -30.54 -27.03
N LEU A 47 -0.92 -31.70 -27.05
CA LEU A 47 -0.88 -32.58 -28.23
C LEU A 47 -2.28 -33.08 -28.61
N ALA A 48 -3.06 -33.55 -27.64
CA ALA A 48 -4.42 -34.01 -27.87
C ALA A 48 -5.30 -32.90 -28.48
N LYS A 49 -5.29 -31.70 -27.90
CA LYS A 49 -6.04 -30.54 -28.42
C LYS A 49 -5.60 -30.15 -29.83
N THR A 50 -4.29 -30.05 -30.05
CA THR A 50 -3.71 -29.68 -31.36
C THR A 50 -4.08 -30.70 -32.43
N THR A 51 -3.92 -32.00 -32.13
CA THR A 51 -4.22 -33.10 -33.07
C THR A 51 -5.73 -33.19 -33.33
N GLN A 52 -6.59 -32.97 -32.33
CA GLN A 52 -8.04 -32.93 -32.50
C GLN A 52 -8.47 -31.84 -33.46
N GLN A 53 -7.96 -30.62 -33.30
CA GLN A 53 -8.27 -29.49 -34.17
C GLN A 53 -7.73 -29.72 -35.60
N LYS A 54 -6.46 -30.14 -35.69
CA LYS A 54 -5.76 -30.33 -36.98
C LYS A 54 -6.46 -31.38 -37.87
N HIS A 55 -6.94 -32.47 -37.28
CA HIS A 55 -7.56 -33.58 -38.02
C HIS A 55 -9.09 -33.61 -37.93
N SER A 56 -9.73 -32.58 -37.32
CA SER A 56 -11.18 -32.49 -37.13
C SER A 56 -11.77 -33.76 -36.49
N LEU A 57 -11.14 -34.24 -35.42
CA LEU A 57 -11.53 -35.48 -34.74
C LEU A 57 -12.77 -35.27 -33.86
N ASN A 58 -13.63 -36.28 -33.76
CA ASN A 58 -14.74 -36.28 -32.81
C ASN A 58 -14.27 -36.41 -31.36
N GLY A 59 -13.10 -37.02 -31.13
CA GLY A 59 -12.51 -37.19 -29.81
C GLY A 59 -11.18 -37.93 -29.85
N ILE A 60 -10.29 -37.61 -28.92
CA ILE A 60 -8.97 -38.22 -28.73
C ILE A 60 -8.76 -38.50 -27.24
N ALA A 61 -8.13 -39.62 -26.91
CA ALA A 61 -7.71 -39.97 -25.56
C ALA A 61 -6.31 -40.58 -25.61
N MET A 62 -5.42 -40.10 -24.75
CA MET A 62 -4.03 -40.56 -24.65
C MET A 62 -3.75 -40.93 -23.19
N VAL A 63 -3.15 -42.10 -22.95
CA VAL A 63 -2.78 -42.59 -21.62
C VAL A 63 -1.40 -43.21 -21.71
N HIS A 64 -0.51 -42.87 -20.78
CA HIS A 64 0.80 -43.50 -20.65
C HIS A 64 0.95 -44.06 -19.23
N ARG A 65 1.36 -45.32 -19.12
CA ARG A 65 1.60 -46.00 -17.85
C ARG A 65 2.96 -45.60 -17.28
N LEU A 66 3.04 -45.48 -15.96
CA LEU A 66 4.26 -45.22 -15.20
C LEU A 66 4.54 -46.41 -14.27
N GLY A 67 5.77 -46.49 -13.77
CA GLY A 67 6.25 -47.63 -12.99
C GLY A 67 6.66 -48.81 -13.87
N VAL A 68 6.63 -50.02 -13.31
CA VAL A 68 7.02 -51.26 -14.00
C VAL A 68 5.93 -51.70 -14.98
N VAL A 69 6.34 -51.99 -16.21
CA VAL A 69 5.52 -52.50 -17.31
C VAL A 69 6.14 -53.81 -17.83
N PRO A 70 5.59 -54.97 -17.42
CA PRO A 70 6.04 -56.29 -17.86
C PRO A 70 6.01 -56.45 -19.38
N VAL A 71 6.79 -57.43 -19.87
CA VAL A 71 6.74 -57.87 -21.26
C VAL A 71 5.32 -58.29 -21.66
N GLY A 72 4.86 -57.80 -22.81
CA GLY A 72 3.52 -58.05 -23.33
C GLY A 72 2.44 -57.04 -22.87
N GLU A 73 2.71 -56.23 -21.85
CA GLU A 73 1.74 -55.22 -21.37
C GLU A 73 1.88 -53.87 -22.09
N GLU A 74 0.78 -53.11 -22.14
CA GLU A 74 0.72 -51.80 -22.78
C GLU A 74 1.37 -50.71 -21.90
N SER A 75 2.32 -49.98 -22.48
CA SER A 75 2.93 -48.79 -21.89
C SER A 75 2.24 -47.49 -22.29
N ILE A 76 1.64 -47.43 -23.49
CA ILE A 76 0.90 -46.27 -24.00
C ILE A 76 -0.32 -46.71 -24.79
N LEU A 77 -1.43 -45.99 -24.60
CA LEU A 77 -2.67 -46.13 -25.34
C LEU A 77 -3.07 -44.79 -25.94
N ILE A 78 -3.36 -44.77 -27.24
CA ILE A 78 -3.92 -43.61 -27.95
C ILE A 78 -5.16 -44.07 -28.69
N ALA A 79 -6.30 -43.50 -28.36
CA ALA A 79 -7.57 -43.76 -29.04
C ALA A 79 -8.05 -42.47 -29.71
N VAL A 80 -8.44 -42.55 -30.97
CA VAL A 80 -8.92 -41.40 -31.77
C VAL A 80 -10.18 -41.79 -32.53
N SER A 81 -11.13 -40.87 -32.60
CA SER A 81 -12.39 -41.04 -33.31
C SER A 81 -12.58 -39.94 -34.35
N ALA A 82 -13.01 -40.31 -35.54
CA ALA A 82 -13.22 -39.38 -36.65
C ALA A 82 -14.40 -39.83 -37.53
N PRO A 83 -14.98 -38.93 -38.36
CA PRO A 83 -16.04 -39.30 -39.30
C PRO A 83 -15.57 -40.35 -40.33
N HIS A 84 -14.28 -40.32 -40.69
CA HIS A 84 -13.69 -41.23 -41.66
C HIS A 84 -12.33 -41.78 -41.18
N ARG A 85 -12.07 -43.07 -41.49
CA ARG A 85 -10.89 -43.82 -41.01
C ARG A 85 -9.53 -43.18 -41.30
N GLN A 86 -9.38 -42.45 -42.41
CA GLN A 86 -8.08 -41.90 -42.82
C GLN A 86 -7.59 -40.81 -41.86
N ALA A 87 -8.49 -39.94 -41.39
CA ALA A 87 -8.17 -38.92 -40.39
C ALA A 87 -7.80 -39.56 -39.05
N ALA A 88 -8.52 -40.61 -38.63
CA ALA A 88 -8.22 -41.34 -37.41
C ALA A 88 -6.83 -42.01 -37.46
N TRP A 89 -6.46 -42.66 -38.57
CA TRP A 89 -5.13 -43.28 -38.72
C TRP A 89 -3.99 -42.26 -38.62
N ARG A 90 -4.08 -41.17 -39.40
CA ARG A 90 -3.05 -40.12 -39.40
C ARG A 90 -2.93 -39.41 -38.06
N ALA A 91 -4.05 -39.14 -37.40
CA ALA A 91 -4.07 -38.50 -36.09
C ALA A 91 -3.46 -39.39 -35.00
N GLY A 92 -3.76 -40.69 -35.00
CA GLY A 92 -3.21 -41.63 -34.02
C GLY A 92 -1.68 -41.76 -34.13
N GLU A 93 -1.16 -41.88 -35.35
CA GLU A 93 0.28 -41.93 -35.63
C GLU A 93 0.98 -40.61 -35.26
N GLU A 94 0.42 -39.47 -35.67
CA GLU A 94 0.98 -38.16 -35.35
C GLU A 94 0.99 -37.90 -33.83
N ALA A 95 -0.09 -38.26 -33.13
CA ALA A 95 -0.17 -38.12 -31.67
C ALA A 95 0.89 -38.97 -30.96
N LEU A 96 1.14 -40.20 -31.43
CA LEU A 96 2.16 -41.07 -30.87
C LEU A 96 3.56 -40.49 -31.03
N GLU A 97 3.91 -40.11 -32.26
CA GLU A 97 5.26 -39.60 -32.57
C GLU A 97 5.51 -38.26 -31.87
N ALA A 98 4.50 -37.40 -31.82
CA ALA A 98 4.60 -36.15 -31.07
C ALA A 98 4.71 -36.38 -29.55
N CYS A 99 4.01 -37.38 -29.00
CA CYS A 99 4.12 -37.77 -27.60
C CYS A 99 5.54 -38.25 -27.28
N LYS A 100 6.11 -39.15 -28.09
CA LYS A 100 7.50 -39.62 -27.91
C LYS A 100 8.53 -38.50 -28.03
N ALA A 101 8.26 -37.51 -28.88
CA ALA A 101 9.20 -36.42 -29.14
C ALA A 101 9.18 -35.32 -28.06
N ARG A 102 8.01 -35.08 -27.44
CA ARG A 102 7.80 -33.92 -26.57
C ARG A 102 7.51 -34.27 -25.11
N ALA A 103 6.83 -35.39 -24.83
CA ALA A 103 6.40 -35.69 -23.47
C ALA A 103 7.58 -36.08 -22.58
N GLU A 104 7.59 -35.56 -21.37
CA GLU A 104 8.67 -35.69 -20.39
C GLU A 104 8.57 -37.01 -19.62
N ILE A 105 8.65 -38.11 -20.37
CA ILE A 105 8.58 -39.49 -19.91
C ILE A 105 9.89 -40.20 -20.27
N TRP A 106 10.51 -40.83 -19.28
CA TRP A 106 11.76 -41.58 -19.41
C TRP A 106 11.48 -43.07 -19.26
N LYS A 107 12.21 -43.89 -20.02
CA LYS A 107 12.16 -45.34 -19.93
C LYS A 107 13.50 -45.90 -19.43
N ARG A 108 13.44 -46.90 -18.58
CA ARG A 108 14.54 -47.78 -18.20
C ARG A 108 14.28 -49.15 -18.77
N GLU A 109 15.30 -49.76 -19.34
CA GLU A 109 15.24 -51.13 -19.82
C GLU A 109 16.04 -52.00 -18.84
N GLU A 110 15.38 -53.00 -18.27
CA GLU A 110 16.02 -54.01 -17.41
C GLU A 110 16.21 -55.29 -18.22
N PHE A 111 17.44 -55.79 -18.29
CA PHE A 111 17.80 -56.99 -19.06
C PHE A 111 18.04 -58.18 -18.14
N GLU A 112 17.79 -59.40 -18.62
CA GLU A 112 18.13 -60.60 -17.84
C GLU A 112 19.65 -60.73 -17.65
N GLY A 113 20.12 -60.75 -16.40
CA GLY A 113 21.51 -61.02 -16.03
C GLY A 113 22.44 -59.81 -15.83
N ASP A 114 21.93 -58.58 -15.93
CA ASP A 114 22.66 -57.33 -15.60
C ASP A 114 22.01 -56.67 -14.37
N ASP A 115 22.75 -56.51 -13.25
CA ASP A 115 22.26 -55.81 -12.04
C ASP A 115 22.18 -54.27 -12.23
N GLU A 116 22.74 -53.73 -13.32
CA GLU A 116 22.66 -52.31 -13.68
C GLU A 116 21.90 -52.14 -15.02
N GLY A 117 20.56 -52.06 -14.95
CA GLY A 117 19.72 -51.75 -16.11
C GLY A 117 20.08 -50.38 -16.74
N VAL A 118 20.12 -50.32 -18.08
CA VAL A 118 20.51 -49.10 -18.83
C VAL A 118 19.34 -48.11 -18.88
N MET A 119 19.56 -46.90 -18.34
CA MET A 119 18.62 -45.79 -18.50
C MET A 119 18.74 -45.20 -19.91
N ALA A 120 17.79 -45.52 -20.79
CA ALA A 120 17.67 -44.90 -22.10
C ALA A 120 16.69 -43.73 -22.04
N ALA A 121 17.21 -42.50 -21.89
CA ALA A 121 16.37 -41.32 -22.00
C ALA A 121 15.79 -41.20 -23.43
N LEU A 122 14.46 -41.04 -23.56
CA LEU A 122 13.83 -40.39 -24.71
C LEU A 122 14.27 -38.90 -24.68
N ARG A 123 15.53 -38.60 -25.04
CA ARG A 123 16.15 -37.29 -24.75
C ARG A 123 16.04 -36.31 -25.91
N PHE A 124 15.54 -35.11 -25.61
CA PHE A 124 16.22 -33.85 -25.91
C PHE A 124 16.08 -32.87 -24.73
N LEU A 125 17.06 -32.87 -23.83
CA LEU A 125 17.47 -31.66 -23.11
C LEU A 125 18.91 -31.37 -23.50
N ARG A 126 19.11 -30.13 -23.93
CA ARG A 126 20.35 -29.50 -24.39
C ARG A 126 21.51 -29.81 -23.43
N ARG A 127 22.54 -30.50 -23.92
CA ARG A 127 23.77 -30.83 -23.18
C ARG A 127 24.54 -29.52 -22.86
N LYS A 128 24.74 -29.18 -21.59
CA LYS A 128 25.95 -28.43 -21.17
C LYS A 128 27.10 -29.44 -21.08
N PRO A 129 28.30 -29.15 -21.60
CA PRO A 129 29.42 -30.08 -21.46
C PRO A 129 29.93 -30.05 -20.01
N GLY A 130 29.95 -31.21 -19.35
CA GLY A 130 30.71 -31.44 -18.11
C GLY A 130 29.94 -31.61 -16.78
N GLY A 131 28.62 -31.80 -16.76
CA GLY A 131 27.85 -32.04 -15.53
C GLY A 131 27.22 -33.43 -15.47
N GLU A 132 27.35 -34.10 -14.32
CA GLU A 132 26.70 -35.37 -13.98
C GLU A 132 25.16 -35.20 -13.88
N ILE A 133 24.40 -36.22 -14.26
CA ILE A 133 22.93 -36.19 -14.25
C ILE A 133 22.47 -36.48 -12.83
N VAL A 134 22.26 -35.44 -12.03
CA VAL A 134 21.55 -35.57 -10.75
C VAL A 134 20.05 -35.48 -11.04
N MET A 135 19.36 -36.61 -10.96
CA MET A 135 17.89 -36.66 -10.94
C MET A 135 17.43 -36.19 -9.55
N PRO A 136 16.42 -35.31 -9.44
CA PRO A 136 15.76 -35.09 -8.16
C PRO A 136 15.03 -36.38 -7.76
N ASP A 137 15.23 -36.85 -6.53
CA ASP A 137 14.39 -37.89 -5.92
C ASP A 137 12.93 -37.41 -5.98
N LEU A 138 12.12 -38.05 -6.82
CA LEU A 138 10.69 -37.82 -6.93
C LEU A 138 9.98 -39.03 -6.34
N ASP A 139 9.64 -38.92 -5.06
CA ASP A 139 8.80 -39.88 -4.32
C ASP A 139 7.49 -40.18 -5.06
N ASP A 140 7.16 -41.47 -5.06
CA ASP A 140 5.85 -42.13 -5.01
C ASP A 140 4.74 -41.61 -5.93
N GLY A 141 4.48 -42.35 -7.01
CA GLY A 141 3.48 -42.13 -8.07
C GLY A 141 1.99 -42.02 -7.68
N SER A 142 1.64 -41.26 -6.65
CA SER A 142 0.28 -40.90 -6.22
C SER A 142 -0.16 -39.48 -6.64
N THR A 143 0.73 -38.72 -7.26
CA THR A 143 0.71 -37.24 -7.31
C THR A 143 0.24 -36.64 -8.65
N THR A 144 -0.94 -37.03 -9.16
CA THR A 144 -1.36 -36.62 -10.53
C THR A 144 -2.72 -35.94 -10.66
N THR A 145 -3.62 -36.03 -9.68
CA THR A 145 -4.90 -35.28 -9.69
C THR A 145 -5.37 -34.95 -8.28
N SER A 146 -5.15 -35.86 -7.32
CA SER A 146 -5.44 -35.61 -5.90
C SER A 146 -4.68 -34.40 -5.37
N ASP A 147 -3.39 -34.27 -5.72
CA ASP A 147 -2.52 -33.19 -5.24
C ASP A 147 -2.90 -31.82 -5.84
N MET A 148 -3.18 -31.79 -7.15
CA MET A 148 -3.73 -30.61 -7.84
C MET A 148 -5.06 -30.17 -7.21
N MET A 149 -5.99 -31.12 -6.97
CA MET A 149 -7.26 -30.81 -6.33
C MET A 149 -7.09 -30.34 -4.88
N SER A 150 -6.10 -30.84 -4.14
CA SER A 150 -5.80 -30.29 -2.81
C SER A 150 -5.22 -28.87 -2.89
N THR A 151 -4.36 -28.58 -3.87
CA THR A 151 -3.83 -27.24 -4.11
C THR A 151 -4.95 -26.25 -4.44
N LEU A 152 -5.86 -26.60 -5.35
CA LEU A 152 -7.01 -25.76 -5.70
C LEU A 152 -7.98 -25.57 -4.53
N ARG A 153 -8.24 -26.62 -3.73
CA ARG A 153 -9.06 -26.52 -2.50
C ARG A 153 -8.40 -25.62 -1.45
N GLN A 154 -7.08 -25.67 -1.33
CA GLN A 154 -6.35 -24.79 -0.45
C GLN A 154 -6.41 -23.34 -0.95
N PHE A 155 -6.23 -23.13 -2.25
CA PHE A 155 -6.35 -21.82 -2.88
C PHE A 155 -7.74 -21.22 -2.69
N GLU A 156 -8.80 -21.99 -2.95
CA GLU A 156 -10.19 -21.58 -2.72
C GLU A 156 -10.40 -21.19 -1.24
N LYS A 157 -9.98 -22.07 -0.31
CA LYS A 157 -10.15 -21.82 1.12
C LYS A 157 -9.47 -20.53 1.59
N VAL A 158 -8.29 -20.20 1.04
CA VAL A 158 -7.56 -18.97 1.39
C VAL A 158 -8.20 -17.75 0.73
N HIS A 159 -8.60 -17.83 -0.54
CA HIS A 159 -9.04 -16.68 -1.33
C HIS A 159 -10.56 -16.49 -1.44
N HIS A 160 -11.38 -17.32 -0.79
CA HIS A 160 -12.85 -17.29 -0.91
C HIS A 160 -13.48 -15.91 -0.57
N LEU A 161 -12.89 -15.17 0.39
CA LEU A 161 -13.34 -13.82 0.78
C LEU A 161 -12.45 -12.69 0.22
N ASP A 162 -11.48 -12.99 -0.62
CA ASP A 162 -10.53 -11.99 -1.12
C ASP A 162 -11.22 -11.01 -2.07
N PRO A 163 -11.39 -9.71 -1.76
CA PRO A 163 -12.14 -8.79 -2.63
C PRO A 163 -11.44 -8.48 -3.97
N ASN A 164 -10.14 -8.78 -4.12
CA ASN A 164 -9.38 -8.48 -5.33
C ASN A 164 -9.39 -9.60 -6.37
N LEU A 165 -9.75 -10.83 -5.98
CA LEU A 165 -9.90 -11.93 -6.92
C LEU A 165 -11.27 -11.86 -7.62
N PRO A 166 -11.35 -11.91 -8.97
CA PRO A 166 -12.63 -11.87 -9.68
C PRO A 166 -13.60 -12.98 -9.22
N LEU A 167 -14.89 -12.63 -9.07
CA LEU A 167 -15.91 -13.60 -8.65
C LEU A 167 -16.10 -14.71 -9.70
N GLU A 168 -15.93 -14.39 -10.98
CA GLU A 168 -15.97 -15.34 -12.09
C GLU A 168 -14.87 -16.41 -11.96
N GLU A 169 -13.63 -16.01 -11.71
CA GLU A 169 -12.49 -16.94 -11.50
C GLU A 169 -12.73 -17.85 -10.28
N LEU A 170 -13.28 -17.33 -9.18
CA LEU A 170 -13.62 -18.15 -8.01
C LEU A 170 -14.77 -19.12 -8.28
N ASN A 171 -15.82 -18.69 -8.98
CA ASN A 171 -16.91 -19.60 -9.36
C ASN A 171 -16.41 -20.70 -10.32
N GLU A 172 -15.44 -20.39 -11.18
CA GLU A 172 -14.78 -21.37 -12.03
C GLU A 172 -13.96 -22.38 -11.22
N ILE A 173 -13.21 -21.93 -10.22
CA ILE A 173 -12.50 -22.83 -9.29
C ILE A 173 -13.49 -23.74 -8.56
N ASP A 174 -14.57 -23.18 -8.00
CA ASP A 174 -15.61 -23.94 -7.29
C ASP A 174 -16.28 -25.00 -8.17
N SER A 175 -16.66 -24.63 -9.40
CA SER A 175 -17.24 -25.58 -10.37
C SER A 175 -16.25 -26.69 -10.69
N THR A 176 -14.98 -26.36 -10.87
CA THR A 176 -13.93 -27.33 -11.15
C THR A 176 -13.70 -28.29 -9.98
N ILE A 177 -13.69 -27.78 -8.74
CA ILE A 177 -13.55 -28.59 -7.52
C ILE A 177 -14.75 -29.53 -7.33
N SER A 178 -15.97 -29.02 -7.54
CA SER A 178 -17.21 -29.78 -7.35
C SER A 178 -17.44 -30.84 -8.45
N GLU A 179 -17.06 -30.55 -9.69
CA GLU A 179 -17.17 -31.46 -10.83
C GLU A 179 -15.99 -32.45 -10.90
N ALA A 180 -14.95 -32.28 -10.09
CA ALA A 180 -13.69 -33.03 -10.16
C ALA A 180 -13.06 -33.04 -11.57
N ASN A 181 -13.16 -31.91 -12.28
CA ASN A 181 -12.69 -31.77 -13.66
C ASN A 181 -11.17 -31.54 -13.70
N ALA A 182 -10.41 -32.62 -13.89
CA ALA A 182 -8.95 -32.58 -13.91
C ALA A 182 -8.36 -31.67 -15.01
N GLU A 183 -8.92 -31.68 -16.22
CA GLU A 183 -8.38 -30.88 -17.33
C GLU A 183 -8.51 -29.38 -17.06
N LYS A 184 -9.69 -28.95 -16.61
CA LYS A 184 -9.95 -27.56 -16.23
C LYS A 184 -9.15 -27.16 -14.99
N GLY A 185 -8.98 -28.08 -14.03
CA GLY A 185 -8.17 -27.85 -12.83
C GLY A 185 -6.70 -27.54 -13.15
N ILE A 186 -6.12 -28.28 -14.09
CA ILE A 186 -4.73 -28.06 -14.52
C ILE A 186 -4.58 -26.72 -15.23
N GLU A 187 -5.51 -26.36 -16.10
CA GLU A 187 -5.48 -25.08 -16.81
C GLU A 187 -5.54 -23.90 -15.82
N ILE A 188 -6.40 -24.00 -14.81
CA ILE A 188 -6.55 -22.96 -13.76
C ILE A 188 -5.31 -22.90 -12.87
N GLU A 189 -4.79 -24.02 -12.37
CA GLU A 189 -3.56 -24.06 -11.56
C GLU A 189 -2.39 -23.48 -12.36
N GLN A 190 -2.25 -23.86 -13.62
CA GLN A 190 -1.19 -23.35 -14.48
C GLN A 190 -1.31 -21.83 -14.67
N MET A 191 -2.50 -21.33 -14.95
CA MET A 191 -2.72 -19.91 -15.26
C MET A 191 -2.63 -19.01 -14.02
N LEU A 192 -3.20 -19.43 -12.89
CA LEU A 192 -3.32 -18.60 -11.67
C LEU A 192 -2.24 -18.85 -10.61
N ILE A 193 -1.58 -20.02 -10.62
CA ILE A 193 -0.62 -20.42 -9.59
C ILE A 193 0.79 -20.57 -10.19
N GLU A 194 0.94 -21.24 -11.34
CA GLU A 194 2.27 -21.57 -11.87
C GLU A 194 2.88 -20.50 -12.81
N GLU A 195 2.12 -19.94 -13.76
CA GLU A 195 2.68 -19.09 -14.81
C GLU A 195 2.50 -17.59 -14.57
N ASN A 196 1.47 -17.20 -13.84
CA ASN A 196 1.15 -15.80 -13.59
C ASN A 196 0.66 -15.56 -12.17
N SER A 197 0.56 -14.28 -11.81
CA SER A 197 -0.12 -13.88 -10.57
C SER A 197 -1.62 -14.16 -10.67
N PRO A 198 -2.28 -14.58 -9.58
CA PRO A 198 -3.74 -14.74 -9.57
C PRO A 198 -4.47 -13.40 -9.76
N TYR A 199 -3.81 -12.25 -9.53
CA TYR A 199 -4.43 -10.94 -9.66
C TYR A 199 -4.24 -10.34 -11.06
N PRO A 200 -5.32 -10.04 -11.81
CA PRO A 200 -5.24 -9.48 -13.16
C PRO A 200 -4.41 -8.19 -13.26
N GLU A 201 -4.48 -7.32 -12.26
CA GLU A 201 -3.76 -6.05 -12.20
C GLU A 201 -2.24 -6.25 -12.17
N VAL A 202 -1.78 -7.27 -11.43
CA VAL A 202 -0.37 -7.66 -11.35
C VAL A 202 0.06 -8.26 -12.69
N ARG A 203 -0.76 -9.15 -13.29
CA ARG A 203 -0.48 -9.75 -14.61
C ARG A 203 -0.30 -8.69 -15.71
N ALA A 204 -1.06 -7.60 -15.65
CA ALA A 204 -1.00 -6.53 -16.64
C ALA A 204 0.24 -5.63 -16.49
N SER A 205 0.73 -5.46 -15.26
CA SER A 205 1.76 -4.46 -14.94
C SER A 205 3.15 -5.06 -14.74
N VAL A 206 3.22 -6.35 -14.35
CA VAL A 206 4.45 -7.02 -13.94
C VAL A 206 4.72 -8.22 -14.84
N ARG A 207 5.95 -8.30 -15.37
CA ARG A 207 6.36 -9.45 -16.20
C ARG A 207 6.53 -10.70 -15.33
N ASN A 208 6.11 -11.84 -15.86
CA ASN A 208 6.21 -13.17 -15.25
C ASN A 208 7.55 -13.87 -15.51
N PHE A 209 8.56 -13.14 -15.98
CA PHE A 209 9.93 -13.63 -16.18
C PHE A 209 10.94 -12.61 -15.69
N ASP A 210 12.18 -13.05 -15.50
CA ASP A 210 13.31 -12.20 -15.11
C ASP A 210 14.41 -12.19 -16.17
N VAL A 211 15.09 -11.06 -16.30
CA VAL A 211 16.25 -10.89 -17.17
C VAL A 211 17.44 -10.47 -16.31
N ASP A 212 18.58 -11.16 -16.50
CA ASP A 212 19.83 -10.84 -15.80
C ASP A 212 20.40 -9.52 -16.30
N LEU A 213 20.21 -8.48 -15.49
CA LEU A 213 20.65 -7.11 -15.79
C LEU A 213 21.46 -6.57 -14.59
N PRO A 214 22.50 -5.76 -14.84
CA PRO A 214 23.25 -5.11 -13.77
C PRO A 214 22.35 -4.12 -13.03
N VAL A 215 22.44 -4.09 -11.70
CA VAL A 215 21.61 -3.22 -10.84
C VAL A 215 22.47 -2.30 -9.99
N ASN A 216 23.42 -2.89 -9.25
CA ASN A 216 24.29 -2.17 -8.32
C ASN A 216 25.46 -1.52 -9.09
N THR A 217 25.21 -0.41 -9.77
CA THR A 217 26.18 0.27 -10.62
C THR A 217 26.50 1.67 -10.10
N VAL A 218 27.70 2.18 -10.40
CA VAL A 218 28.08 3.56 -10.03
C VAL A 218 27.12 4.57 -10.64
N ARG A 219 26.71 4.36 -11.90
CA ARG A 219 25.69 5.17 -12.59
C ARG A 219 24.41 5.31 -11.76
N ALA A 220 23.84 4.18 -11.30
CA ALA A 220 22.61 4.19 -10.51
C ALA A 220 22.77 4.94 -9.18
N TRP A 221 23.88 4.72 -8.45
CA TRP A 221 24.15 5.41 -7.19
C TRP A 221 24.40 6.91 -7.38
N CYS A 222 25.15 7.32 -8.40
CA CYS A 222 25.43 8.73 -8.66
C CYS A 222 24.15 9.49 -9.02
N ILE A 223 23.36 8.98 -9.97
CA ILE A 223 22.09 9.60 -10.37
C ILE A 223 21.11 9.57 -9.20
N GLY A 224 20.99 8.43 -8.51
CA GLY A 224 20.15 8.26 -7.34
C GLY A 224 20.44 9.25 -6.22
N MET A 225 21.70 9.35 -5.76
CA MET A 225 22.08 10.29 -4.70
C MET A 225 21.93 11.75 -5.11
N PHE A 226 22.20 12.08 -6.37
CA PHE A 226 22.02 13.43 -6.89
C PHE A 226 20.54 13.85 -6.87
N LEU A 227 19.65 13.02 -7.42
CA LEU A 227 18.21 13.27 -7.42
C LEU A 227 17.61 13.17 -6.00
N CYS A 228 18.19 12.35 -5.12
CA CYS A 228 17.83 12.33 -3.71
C CYS A 228 18.12 13.68 -3.04
N THR A 229 19.28 14.27 -3.31
CA THR A 229 19.69 15.56 -2.75
C THR A 229 18.77 16.68 -3.22
N ILE A 230 18.54 16.78 -4.53
CA ILE A 230 17.69 17.83 -5.11
C ILE A 230 16.25 17.68 -4.62
N GLY A 231 15.66 16.48 -4.73
CA GLY A 231 14.28 16.27 -4.36
C GLY A 231 14.03 16.50 -2.87
N SER A 232 14.95 16.07 -1.99
CA SER A 232 14.86 16.35 -0.54
C SER A 232 14.90 17.84 -0.25
N ALA A 233 15.81 18.58 -0.90
CA ALA A 233 15.95 20.02 -0.72
C ALA A 233 14.71 20.78 -1.20
N VAL A 234 14.21 20.45 -2.39
CA VAL A 234 13.03 21.08 -2.99
C VAL A 234 11.79 20.80 -2.15
N ASN A 235 11.56 19.54 -1.74
CA ASN A 235 10.43 19.19 -0.90
C ASN A 235 10.47 19.88 0.46
N MET A 236 11.64 19.95 1.10
CA MET A 236 11.78 20.68 2.36
C MET A 236 11.48 22.16 2.18
N LEU A 237 12.03 22.81 1.16
CA LEU A 237 11.81 24.25 0.94
C LEU A 237 10.33 24.56 0.69
N PHE A 238 9.67 23.79 -0.19
CA PHE A 238 8.27 24.02 -0.52
C PHE A 238 7.28 23.55 0.55
N SER A 239 7.71 22.70 1.50
CA SER A 239 6.89 22.37 2.67
C SER A 239 6.57 23.58 3.55
N LEU A 240 7.44 24.60 3.53
CA LEU A 240 7.26 25.84 4.28
C LEU A 240 6.23 26.78 3.63
N ARG A 241 5.86 26.55 2.36
CA ARG A 241 4.93 27.39 1.59
C ARG A 241 3.48 26.91 1.74
N ASN A 242 2.53 27.84 1.64
CA ASN A 242 1.10 27.56 1.55
C ASN A 242 0.52 28.10 0.22
N PRO A 243 -0.02 27.25 -0.67
CA PRO A 243 -0.14 25.80 -0.56
C PRO A 243 1.21 25.09 -0.65
N THR A 244 1.32 23.96 0.06
CA THR A 244 2.51 23.10 0.05
C THR A 244 2.60 22.33 -1.27
N ILE A 245 3.82 22.16 -1.79
CA ILE A 245 4.09 21.35 -2.98
C ILE A 245 5.02 20.21 -2.60
N SER A 246 4.73 19.02 -3.09
CA SER A 246 5.60 17.85 -2.96
C SER A 246 5.93 17.27 -4.33
N LEU A 247 7.22 17.09 -4.59
CA LEU A 247 7.72 16.26 -5.68
C LEU A 247 7.50 14.81 -5.33
N THR A 248 6.71 14.12 -6.15
CA THR A 248 6.49 12.68 -6.05
C THR A 248 7.58 11.90 -6.77
N THR A 249 7.68 10.61 -6.48
CA THR A 249 8.66 9.68 -7.08
C THR A 249 8.49 9.50 -8.58
N VAL A 250 7.29 9.70 -9.12
CA VAL A 250 6.99 9.60 -10.55
C VAL A 250 7.78 10.64 -11.36
N VAL A 251 7.98 11.84 -10.82
CA VAL A 251 8.80 12.89 -11.46
C VAL A 251 10.26 12.44 -11.54
N ILE A 252 10.77 11.80 -10.48
CA ILE A 252 12.14 11.25 -10.46
C ILE A 252 12.27 10.15 -11.49
N GLN A 253 11.28 9.28 -11.63
CA GLN A 253 11.25 8.25 -12.66
C GLN A 253 11.28 8.85 -14.08
N LEU A 254 10.64 9.99 -14.31
CA LEU A 254 10.73 10.66 -15.61
C LEU A 254 12.09 11.32 -15.84
N VAL A 255 12.67 11.98 -14.83
CA VAL A 255 13.94 12.71 -14.93
C VAL A 255 15.15 11.76 -14.97
N ALA A 256 15.10 10.64 -14.25
CA ALA A 256 16.17 9.66 -14.19
C ALA A 256 16.39 8.96 -15.55
N TYR A 257 15.34 8.78 -16.35
CA TYR A 257 15.44 8.15 -17.66
C TYR A 257 16.38 8.89 -18.65
N PRO A 258 16.18 10.18 -18.99
CA PRO A 258 17.10 10.91 -19.85
C PRO A 258 18.48 11.11 -19.22
N LEU A 259 18.60 11.20 -17.90
CA LEU A 259 19.91 11.25 -17.22
C LEU A 259 20.68 9.93 -17.38
N GLY A 260 20.00 8.79 -17.29
CA GLY A 260 20.59 7.47 -17.53
C GLY A 260 21.03 7.28 -18.97
N LEU A 261 20.19 7.66 -19.94
CA LEU A 261 20.56 7.66 -21.36
C LEU A 261 21.70 8.64 -21.67
N GLY A 262 21.71 9.82 -21.04
CA GLY A 262 22.79 10.79 -21.14
C GLY A 262 24.11 10.24 -20.60
N TRP A 263 24.07 9.52 -19.48
CA TRP A 263 25.25 8.83 -18.94
C TRP A 263 25.83 7.82 -19.93
N ASP A 264 24.97 7.07 -20.63
CA ASP A 264 25.41 6.13 -21.67
C ASP A 264 26.10 6.80 -22.85
N LEU A 265 25.74 8.04 -23.17
CA LEU A 265 26.37 8.83 -24.23
C LEU A 265 27.73 9.40 -23.80
N ILE A 266 27.88 9.75 -22.52
CA ILE A 266 29.06 10.46 -21.99
C ILE A 266 30.18 9.49 -21.58
N PHE A 267 29.84 8.41 -20.86
CA PHE A 267 30.84 7.55 -20.24
C PHE A 267 31.16 6.30 -21.10
N PRO A 268 32.45 5.95 -21.27
CA PRO A 268 32.83 4.74 -21.99
C PRO A 268 32.70 3.49 -21.10
N ASP A 269 32.45 2.34 -21.75
CA ASP A 269 32.53 1.02 -21.10
C ASP A 269 34.01 0.65 -20.89
N ARG A 270 34.54 1.03 -19.73
CA ARG A 270 35.93 0.77 -19.32
C ARG A 270 35.98 0.37 -17.85
N HIS A 271 36.77 -0.66 -17.56
CA HIS A 271 37.09 -1.05 -16.20
C HIS A 271 38.24 -0.19 -15.66
N PHE A 272 37.98 0.53 -14.58
CA PHE A 272 38.97 1.27 -13.81
C PHE A 272 39.42 0.42 -12.61
N ALA A 273 40.73 0.26 -12.43
CA ALA A 273 41.28 -0.38 -11.24
C ALA A 273 41.39 0.66 -10.12
N LEU A 274 40.74 0.40 -8.98
CA LEU A 274 40.89 1.19 -7.77
C LEU A 274 41.99 0.65 -6.86
N PHE A 275 42.36 1.48 -5.89
CA PHE A 275 43.20 1.09 -4.75
C PHE A 275 42.55 -0.13 -4.04
N LEU A 276 43.36 -1.13 -3.69
CA LEU A 276 42.97 -2.49 -3.23
C LEU A 276 42.45 -3.49 -4.29
N GLY A 277 42.62 -3.23 -5.60
CA GLY A 277 42.39 -4.25 -6.63
C GLY A 277 40.93 -4.49 -7.01
N HIS A 278 40.00 -3.67 -6.51
CA HIS A 278 38.62 -3.65 -6.97
C HIS A 278 38.52 -2.99 -8.36
N LYS A 279 37.86 -3.67 -9.30
CA LYS A 279 37.58 -3.16 -10.64
C LYS A 279 36.18 -2.53 -10.65
N ILE A 280 36.08 -1.25 -11.00
CA ILE A 280 34.79 -0.57 -11.18
C ILE A 280 34.58 -0.28 -12.67
N ASN A 281 33.35 -0.50 -13.15
CA ASN A 281 32.92 -0.09 -14.47
C ASN A 281 31.86 1.01 -14.35
N LEU A 282 32.06 2.14 -15.02
CA LEU A 282 31.13 3.28 -15.04
C LEU A 282 29.95 3.08 -16.00
N LYS A 283 30.08 2.14 -16.95
CA LYS A 283 29.06 1.76 -17.92
C LYS A 283 29.12 0.24 -18.16
N PRO A 284 28.64 -0.58 -17.20
CA PRO A 284 28.63 -2.04 -17.35
C PRO A 284 27.68 -2.56 -18.43
N GLY A 285 26.84 -1.68 -19.00
CA GLY A 285 25.89 -1.95 -20.07
C GLY A 285 24.98 -0.75 -20.30
N PRO A 286 24.06 -0.82 -21.28
CA PRO A 286 23.01 0.20 -21.47
C PRO A 286 22.18 0.42 -20.20
N PHE A 287 21.71 1.63 -20.00
CA PHE A 287 20.83 1.98 -18.89
C PHE A 287 19.57 1.12 -18.95
N ASN A 288 19.34 0.35 -17.88
CA ASN A 288 18.29 -0.66 -17.87
C ASN A 288 17.23 -0.40 -16.79
N VAL A 289 16.13 -1.13 -16.89
CA VAL A 289 14.98 -0.98 -16.00
C VAL A 289 15.34 -1.18 -14.51
N LYS A 290 16.23 -2.12 -14.17
CA LYS A 290 16.56 -2.40 -12.75
C LYS A 290 17.40 -1.32 -12.11
N GLU A 291 18.36 -0.74 -12.85
CA GLU A 291 19.06 0.47 -12.40
C GLU A 291 18.10 1.63 -12.21
N HIS A 292 17.13 1.78 -13.13
CA HIS A 292 16.13 2.82 -13.05
C HIS A 292 15.25 2.67 -11.80
N VAL A 293 14.82 1.44 -11.50
CA VAL A 293 14.06 1.13 -10.27
C VAL A 293 14.88 1.49 -9.03
N LEU A 294 16.17 1.15 -9.00
CA LEU A 294 17.04 1.47 -7.87
C LEU A 294 17.11 2.98 -7.59
N ILE A 295 17.27 3.79 -8.64
CA ILE A 295 17.29 5.26 -8.54
C ILE A 295 15.99 5.81 -7.92
N VAL A 296 14.84 5.31 -8.39
CA VAL A 296 13.52 5.80 -7.93
C VAL A 296 13.24 5.36 -6.50
N VAL A 297 13.61 4.14 -6.12
CA VAL A 297 13.48 3.62 -4.76
C VAL A 297 14.30 4.45 -3.77
N MET A 298 15.51 4.88 -4.15
CA MET A 298 16.30 5.80 -3.30
C MET A 298 15.53 7.10 -3.03
N SER A 299 14.90 7.68 -4.05
CA SER A 299 14.07 8.87 -3.88
C SER A 299 12.81 8.63 -3.05
N ASN A 300 12.15 7.47 -3.20
CA ASN A 300 10.98 7.12 -2.41
C ASN A 300 11.33 7.00 -0.91
N ALA A 301 12.42 6.30 -0.61
CA ALA A 301 12.97 6.20 0.74
C ALA A 301 13.43 7.54 1.32
N ALA A 302 13.85 8.48 0.48
CA ALA A 302 14.31 9.81 0.91
C ALA A 302 13.16 10.78 1.21
N TYR A 303 12.16 10.87 0.34
CA TYR A 303 11.10 11.89 0.40
C TYR A 303 9.78 11.46 -0.29
N GLY A 304 9.51 10.16 -0.40
CA GLY A 304 8.27 9.64 -0.99
C GLY A 304 6.99 10.19 -0.34
N GLY A 305 7.04 10.42 0.97
CA GLY A 305 5.98 11.08 1.75
C GLY A 305 6.08 12.61 1.80
N GLY A 306 6.90 13.24 0.96
CA GLY A 306 7.17 14.68 0.97
C GLY A 306 8.30 15.07 1.90
N ALA A 307 8.15 16.21 2.57
CA ALA A 307 9.13 16.67 3.56
C ALA A 307 9.12 15.80 4.82
N LEU A 308 10.27 15.73 5.47
CA LEU A 308 10.49 14.96 6.68
C LEU A 308 9.58 15.48 7.81
N TYR A 309 8.62 14.69 8.24
CA TYR A 309 7.64 15.05 9.30
C TYR A 309 8.27 15.56 10.61
N ALA A 310 9.51 15.14 10.93
CA ALA A 310 10.25 15.65 12.08
C ALA A 310 10.60 17.15 11.97
N THR A 311 10.69 17.71 10.77
CA THR A 311 10.98 19.14 10.58
C THR A 311 9.82 20.02 11.03
N ASP A 312 8.57 19.57 10.91
CA ASP A 312 7.40 20.29 11.44
C ASP A 312 7.50 20.46 12.96
N VAL A 313 7.96 19.43 13.68
CA VAL A 313 8.21 19.51 15.13
C VAL A 313 9.34 20.48 15.43
N ILE A 314 10.43 20.44 14.66
CA ILE A 314 11.58 21.34 14.85
C ILE A 314 11.20 22.80 14.58
N ILE A 315 10.43 23.07 13.53
CA ILE A 315 9.90 24.39 13.20
C ILE A 315 8.98 24.86 14.33
N ALA A 316 8.05 24.02 14.78
CA ALA A 316 7.13 24.42 15.84
C ALA A 316 7.85 24.72 17.16
N GLN A 317 8.83 23.88 17.50
CA GLN A 317 9.70 24.07 18.65
C GLN A 317 10.46 25.41 18.57
N ARG A 318 11.03 25.75 17.40
CA ARG A 318 11.90 26.91 17.24
C ARG A 318 11.13 28.23 17.06
N VAL A 319 10.05 28.21 16.28
CA VAL A 319 9.31 29.42 15.89
C VAL A 319 8.28 29.81 16.95
N TRP A 320 7.46 28.87 17.42
CA TRP A 320 6.36 29.19 18.36
C TRP A 320 6.70 28.91 19.82
N TYR A 321 7.49 27.87 20.11
CA TYR A 321 7.93 27.58 21.49
C TYR A 321 9.29 28.23 21.86
N GLY A 322 10.00 28.83 20.90
CA GLY A 322 11.27 29.54 21.15
C GLY A 322 12.44 28.66 21.64
N GLN A 323 12.35 27.34 21.47
CA GLN A 323 13.36 26.38 21.93
C GLN A 323 14.31 25.96 20.80
N ASN A 324 15.59 25.80 21.11
CA ASN A 324 16.58 25.32 20.13
C ASN A 324 17.59 24.38 20.80
N PHE A 325 17.60 23.11 20.38
CA PHE A 325 18.49 22.07 20.89
C PHE A 325 19.74 21.83 20.02
N GLY A 326 19.97 22.68 19.02
CA GLY A 326 21.12 22.62 18.14
C GLY A 326 20.98 21.63 16.98
N TRP A 327 21.90 21.73 16.02
CA TRP A 327 21.84 20.99 14.75
C TRP A 327 22.00 19.48 14.91
N LEU A 328 22.86 19.06 15.85
CA LEU A 328 23.13 17.64 16.08
C LEU A 328 21.85 16.89 16.50
N TRP A 329 21.07 17.50 17.41
CA TRP A 329 19.80 16.95 17.85
C TRP A 329 18.80 16.86 16.68
N GLN A 330 18.70 17.90 15.87
CA GLN A 330 17.77 17.94 14.73
C GLN A 330 18.07 16.84 13.70
N VAL A 331 19.36 16.63 13.37
CA VAL A 331 19.78 15.58 12.44
C VAL A 331 19.50 14.20 13.01
N PHE A 332 19.86 13.92 14.27
CA PHE A 332 19.56 12.61 14.87
C PHE A 332 18.07 12.37 15.07
N PHE A 333 17.29 13.38 15.43
CA PHE A 333 15.83 13.28 15.49
C PHE A 333 15.24 12.96 14.11
N GLY A 334 15.73 13.61 13.05
CA GLY A 334 15.34 13.29 11.67
C GLY A 334 15.71 11.87 11.23
N ILE A 335 16.96 11.44 11.46
CA ILE A 335 17.43 10.10 11.09
C ILE A 335 16.67 9.02 11.85
N THR A 336 16.53 9.17 13.16
CA THR A 336 15.87 8.14 13.99
C THR A 336 14.40 7.98 13.65
N THR A 337 13.68 9.08 13.40
CA THR A 337 12.25 9.02 13.06
C THR A 337 11.98 8.39 11.69
N LEU A 338 12.93 8.47 10.74
CA LEU A 338 12.87 7.74 9.47
C LEU A 338 13.30 6.27 9.61
N CYS A 339 14.51 6.04 10.13
CA CYS A 339 15.16 4.73 10.06
C CYS A 339 14.65 3.72 11.10
N THR A 340 13.99 4.16 12.18
CA THR A 340 13.38 3.23 13.15
C THR A 340 12.30 2.35 12.48
N GLY A 341 11.55 2.90 11.52
CA GLY A 341 10.56 2.14 10.75
C GLY A 341 11.16 1.03 9.89
N TYR A 342 12.40 1.19 9.41
CA TYR A 342 13.01 0.22 8.48
C TYR A 342 13.31 -1.11 9.16
N GLY A 343 13.65 -1.06 10.45
CA GLY A 343 13.79 -2.25 11.27
C GLY A 343 12.48 -3.05 11.38
N LEU A 344 11.35 -2.35 11.58
CA LEU A 344 10.02 -2.97 11.62
C LEU A 344 9.61 -3.54 10.27
N ALA A 345 9.95 -2.82 9.20
CA ALA A 345 9.65 -3.24 7.84
C ALA A 345 10.23 -4.62 7.52
N GLY A 346 11.49 -4.86 7.91
CA GLY A 346 12.17 -6.15 7.76
C GLY A 346 11.43 -7.32 8.40
N LEU A 347 10.90 -7.11 9.62
CA LEU A 347 10.14 -8.13 10.35
C LEU A 347 8.78 -8.42 9.72
N ALA A 348 8.17 -7.41 9.08
CA ALA A 348 6.86 -7.47 8.46
C ALA A 348 6.87 -7.97 7.00
N ARG A 349 8.03 -8.09 6.34
CA ARG A 349 8.16 -8.56 4.93
C ARG A 349 7.42 -9.87 4.66
N ARG A 350 7.46 -10.78 5.62
CA ARG A 350 6.83 -12.10 5.51
C ARG A 350 5.31 -12.07 5.41
N PHE A 351 4.69 -11.00 5.91
CA PHE A 351 3.24 -10.81 5.90
C PHE A 351 2.81 -9.87 4.78
N LEU A 352 3.67 -8.91 4.41
CA LEU A 352 3.29 -7.79 3.55
C LEU A 352 3.96 -7.77 2.16
N VAL A 353 5.02 -8.56 1.94
CA VAL A 353 5.75 -8.60 0.65
C VAL A 353 5.60 -9.95 -0.04
N TRP A 354 5.86 -11.04 0.68
CA TRP A 354 5.89 -12.38 0.08
C TRP A 354 4.53 -12.92 -0.36
N PRO A 355 3.43 -12.71 0.39
CA PRO A 355 2.13 -13.20 -0.06
C PRO A 355 1.65 -12.50 -1.33
N ALA A 356 1.12 -13.27 -2.29
CA ALA A 356 0.59 -12.73 -3.54
C ALA A 356 -0.58 -11.76 -3.32
N ALA A 357 -1.40 -12.00 -2.28
CA ALA A 357 -2.56 -11.17 -1.93
C ALA A 357 -2.21 -9.73 -1.54
N MET A 358 -0.95 -9.48 -1.17
CA MET A 358 -0.44 -8.15 -0.87
C MET A 358 0.01 -7.49 -2.17
N ILE A 359 -0.94 -6.87 -2.88
CA ILE A 359 -0.78 -6.38 -4.25
C ILE A 359 0.04 -5.09 -4.30
N TRP A 360 -0.17 -4.18 -3.35
CA TRP A 360 0.36 -2.82 -3.37
C TRP A 360 0.06 -2.08 -4.68
N PRO A 361 -1.21 -1.70 -4.96
CA PRO A 361 -1.61 -1.14 -6.25
C PRO A 361 -0.80 0.08 -6.72
N ALA A 362 -0.34 0.94 -5.81
CA ALA A 362 0.54 2.06 -6.16
C ALA A 362 1.86 1.62 -6.81
N ASP A 363 2.41 0.45 -6.47
CA ASP A 363 3.64 -0.05 -7.10
C ASP A 363 3.41 -0.50 -8.54
N LEU A 364 2.19 -0.91 -8.87
CA LEU A 364 1.82 -1.29 -10.23
C LEU A 364 1.88 -0.09 -11.18
N VAL A 365 1.62 1.13 -10.67
CA VAL A 365 1.80 2.37 -11.43
C VAL A 365 3.27 2.57 -11.79
N ASN A 366 4.16 2.46 -10.80
CA ASN A 366 5.60 2.59 -11.01
C ASN A 366 6.11 1.50 -11.97
N ALA A 367 5.72 0.23 -11.76
CA ALA A 367 6.07 -0.90 -12.62
C ALA A 367 5.61 -0.70 -14.07
N ALA A 368 4.34 -0.31 -14.27
CA ALA A 368 3.80 -0.03 -15.59
C ALA A 368 4.53 1.12 -16.29
N LEU A 369 4.88 2.19 -15.55
CA LEU A 369 5.63 3.31 -16.10
C LEU A 369 7.09 2.93 -16.44
N PHE A 370 7.76 2.10 -15.64
CA PHE A 370 9.13 1.64 -15.94
C PHE A 370 9.17 0.91 -17.27
N TYR A 371 8.25 -0.03 -17.47
CA TYR A 371 8.15 -0.71 -18.76
C TYR A 371 7.70 0.24 -19.86
N THR A 372 6.80 1.17 -19.62
CA THR A 372 6.37 2.15 -20.64
C THR A 372 7.51 3.03 -21.15
N LEU A 373 8.46 3.41 -20.28
CA LEU A 373 9.62 4.21 -20.66
C LEU A 373 10.69 3.41 -21.40
N HIS A 374 10.88 2.13 -21.05
CA HIS A 374 11.91 1.27 -21.64
C HIS A 374 11.42 0.38 -22.80
N ASP A 375 10.11 0.26 -22.99
CA ASP A 375 9.45 -0.58 -24.00
C ASP A 375 8.55 0.26 -24.90
N HIS A 376 9.03 0.54 -26.10
CA HIS A 376 8.34 1.36 -27.11
C HIS A 376 7.54 0.53 -28.13
N SER A 377 7.26 -0.75 -27.83
CA SER A 377 6.47 -1.61 -28.69
C SER A 377 5.03 -1.09 -28.88
N PRO A 378 4.43 -1.31 -30.07
CA PRO A 378 3.03 -0.99 -30.31
C PRO A 378 2.12 -1.92 -29.48
N SER A 379 0.91 -1.45 -29.17
CA SER A 379 -0.09 -2.27 -28.49
C SER A 379 -0.78 -3.24 -29.44
N ASP A 380 -1.10 -4.43 -28.93
CA ASP A 380 -1.88 -5.43 -29.65
C ASP A 380 -3.38 -5.09 -29.60
N PRO A 381 -4.02 -4.75 -30.73
CA PRO A 381 -5.42 -4.34 -30.77
C PRO A 381 -6.40 -5.42 -30.30
N MET A 382 -6.02 -6.70 -30.39
CA MET A 382 -6.86 -7.81 -29.90
C MET A 382 -6.98 -7.80 -28.38
N ARG A 383 -5.93 -7.32 -27.69
CA ARG A 383 -5.86 -7.26 -26.22
C ARG A 383 -6.30 -5.92 -25.65
N THR A 384 -6.45 -4.88 -26.46
CA THR A 384 -6.71 -3.49 -26.04
C THR A 384 -8.03 -2.93 -26.58
N ASN A 385 -9.02 -3.79 -26.85
CA ASN A 385 -10.33 -3.38 -27.36
C ASN A 385 -10.23 -2.53 -28.66
N GLY A 386 -9.31 -2.89 -29.57
CA GLY A 386 -9.13 -2.22 -30.87
C GLY A 386 -8.14 -1.05 -30.88
N TRP A 387 -7.56 -0.68 -29.74
CA TRP A 387 -6.62 0.45 -29.64
C TRP A 387 -5.21 0.07 -30.12
N ARG A 388 -4.63 0.90 -31.01
CA ARG A 388 -3.29 0.66 -31.62
C ARG A 388 -2.16 1.51 -31.02
N VAL A 389 -2.49 2.45 -30.14
CA VAL A 389 -1.51 3.42 -29.60
C VAL A 389 -0.65 2.73 -28.54
N GLY A 390 0.67 2.63 -28.75
CA GLY A 390 1.58 2.06 -27.74
C GLY A 390 1.60 2.88 -26.43
N ARG A 391 1.93 2.23 -25.31
CA ARG A 391 1.88 2.84 -23.96
C ARG A 391 2.67 4.14 -23.86
N TYR A 392 3.86 4.20 -24.47
CA TYR A 392 4.72 5.38 -24.44
C TYR A 392 4.09 6.60 -25.13
N LYS A 393 3.49 6.40 -26.31
CA LYS A 393 2.79 7.47 -27.05
C LYS A 393 1.56 7.95 -26.30
N TRP A 394 0.82 7.02 -25.70
CA TRP A 394 -0.33 7.34 -24.84
C TRP A 394 0.09 8.18 -23.64
N PHE A 395 1.16 7.77 -22.94
CA PHE A 395 1.75 8.53 -21.83
C PHE A 395 2.07 9.96 -22.23
N LEU A 396 2.82 10.17 -23.32
CA LEU A 396 3.20 11.52 -23.78
C LEU A 396 2.00 12.39 -24.14
N ALA A 397 0.97 11.82 -24.77
CA ALA A 397 -0.24 12.55 -25.13
C ALA A 397 -1.01 13.03 -23.90
N VAL A 398 -1.25 12.14 -22.93
CA VAL A 398 -1.96 12.48 -21.68
C VAL A 398 -1.12 13.43 -20.83
N PHE A 399 0.19 13.20 -20.74
CA PHE A 399 1.13 14.06 -20.04
C PHE A 399 1.08 15.50 -20.59
N GLY A 400 1.20 15.66 -21.91
CA GLY A 400 1.14 16.97 -22.56
C GLY A 400 -0.21 17.65 -22.39
N ALA A 401 -1.31 16.89 -22.52
CA ALA A 401 -2.66 17.42 -22.30
C ALA A 401 -2.86 17.89 -20.85
N SER A 402 -2.44 17.10 -19.87
CA SER A 402 -2.51 17.46 -18.45
C SER A 402 -1.64 18.67 -18.12
N PHE A 403 -0.43 18.73 -18.69
CA PHE A 403 0.49 19.84 -18.50
C PHE A 403 -0.12 21.16 -18.99
N VAL A 404 -0.72 21.16 -20.19
CA VAL A 404 -1.36 22.36 -20.76
C VAL A 404 -2.66 22.70 -20.05
N TRP A 405 -3.50 21.70 -19.75
CA TRP A 405 -4.81 21.92 -19.14
C TRP A 405 -4.71 22.61 -17.79
N TYR A 406 -3.75 22.22 -16.94
CA TYR A 406 -3.63 22.77 -15.58
C TYR A 406 -3.42 24.30 -15.53
N TRP A 407 -2.90 24.93 -16.58
CA TRP A 407 -2.82 26.41 -16.64
C TRP A 407 -4.20 27.08 -16.55
N VAL A 408 -5.24 26.38 -17.00
CA VAL A 408 -6.62 26.88 -16.98
C VAL A 408 -7.14 26.96 -15.54
N PRO A 409 -7.33 25.86 -14.78
CA PRO A 409 -7.79 25.95 -13.40
C PRO A 409 -6.70 26.53 -12.46
N GLY A 410 -5.42 26.25 -12.68
CA GLY A 410 -4.35 26.66 -11.78
C GLY A 410 -3.97 28.15 -11.83
N TRP A 411 -4.30 28.85 -12.92
CA TRP A 411 -3.91 30.26 -13.09
C TRP A 411 -4.97 31.14 -13.76
N LEU A 412 -5.50 30.71 -14.92
CA LEU A 412 -6.39 31.54 -15.73
C LEU A 412 -7.81 31.67 -15.12
N PHE A 413 -8.32 30.58 -14.53
CA PHE A 413 -9.67 30.46 -13.94
C PHE A 413 -9.66 29.51 -12.73
N GLN A 414 -9.26 30.04 -11.57
CA GLN A 414 -9.17 29.35 -10.28
C GLN A 414 -10.51 28.82 -9.76
N GLY A 415 -11.63 29.46 -10.09
CA GLY A 415 -12.96 28.93 -9.78
C GLY A 415 -13.23 27.53 -10.35
N LEU A 416 -12.58 27.11 -11.44
CA LEU A 416 -12.73 25.75 -12.00
C LEU A 416 -12.10 24.65 -11.12
N THR A 417 -11.22 25.01 -10.20
CA THR A 417 -10.63 24.07 -9.24
C THR A 417 -11.72 23.49 -8.33
N TRP A 418 -12.56 24.33 -7.74
CA TRP A 418 -13.67 23.88 -6.89
C TRP A 418 -15.02 23.76 -7.63
N PHE A 419 -15.18 24.43 -8.77
CA PHE A 419 -16.36 24.41 -9.63
C PHE A 419 -17.72 24.37 -8.87
N CYS A 420 -17.85 25.19 -7.84
CA CYS A 420 -19.07 25.32 -7.03
C CYS A 420 -20.06 26.31 -7.69
N TRP A 421 -20.48 26.04 -8.92
CA TRP A 421 -21.27 27.01 -9.71
C TRP A 421 -22.61 27.42 -9.05
N ILE A 422 -23.20 26.56 -8.21
CA ILE A 422 -24.43 26.87 -7.47
C ILE A 422 -24.19 28.00 -6.45
N THR A 423 -23.04 28.00 -5.78
CA THR A 423 -22.70 29.08 -4.83
C THR A 423 -22.38 30.39 -5.56
N TRP A 424 -22.02 30.34 -6.85
CA TRP A 424 -21.83 31.56 -7.64
C TRP A 424 -23.15 32.26 -7.97
N ILE A 425 -24.26 31.50 -8.08
CA ILE A 425 -25.60 32.05 -8.32
C ILE A 425 -26.17 32.65 -7.03
N TYR A 426 -25.91 32.00 -5.88
CA TYR A 426 -26.39 32.43 -4.57
C TYR A 426 -25.22 32.63 -3.58
N PRO A 427 -24.36 33.65 -3.80
CA PRO A 427 -23.12 33.84 -3.04
C PRO A 427 -23.34 34.10 -1.54
N ASP A 428 -24.42 34.80 -1.19
CA ASP A 428 -24.69 35.26 0.18
C ASP A 428 -25.67 34.37 0.96
N ASN A 429 -26.20 33.30 0.34
CA ASN A 429 -27.13 32.40 1.02
C ASN A 429 -26.36 31.37 1.85
N VAL A 430 -26.44 31.49 3.17
CA VAL A 430 -25.74 30.61 4.13
C VAL A 430 -26.04 29.13 3.87
N VAL A 431 -27.31 28.74 3.75
CA VAL A 431 -27.69 27.32 3.61
C VAL A 431 -27.22 26.75 2.27
N VAL A 432 -27.34 27.51 1.18
CA VAL A 432 -26.86 27.07 -0.13
C VAL A 432 -25.34 26.87 -0.12
N ASN A 433 -24.59 27.79 0.50
CA ASN A 433 -23.13 27.66 0.64
C ASN A 433 -22.73 26.50 1.56
N GLN A 434 -23.49 26.24 2.63
CA GLN A 434 -23.24 25.08 3.49
C GLN A 434 -23.47 23.75 2.75
N LEU A 435 -24.50 23.63 1.91
CA LEU A 435 -24.85 22.39 1.21
C LEU A 435 -24.01 22.15 -0.05
N PHE A 436 -23.82 23.18 -0.88
CA PHE A 436 -23.19 23.05 -2.19
C PHE A 436 -21.79 23.65 -2.28
N GLY A 437 -21.33 24.35 -1.24
CA GLY A 437 -19.95 24.80 -1.12
C GLY A 437 -19.00 23.64 -0.91
N GLY A 438 -17.83 23.70 -1.55
CA GLY A 438 -16.81 22.65 -1.52
C GLY A 438 -15.69 22.90 -0.50
N TYR A 439 -15.46 24.15 -0.11
CA TYR A 439 -14.35 24.55 0.75
C TYR A 439 -14.67 24.41 2.25
N SER A 440 -15.81 24.96 2.67
CA SER A 440 -16.31 24.94 4.06
C SER A 440 -17.62 24.15 4.22
N GLY A 441 -18.31 23.87 3.10
CA GLY A 441 -19.58 23.12 3.04
C GLY A 441 -19.44 21.62 2.76
N TYR A 442 -20.59 20.97 2.47
CA TYR A 442 -20.69 19.53 2.20
C TYR A 442 -20.30 19.13 0.77
N GLY A 443 -20.35 20.05 -0.20
CA GLY A 443 -19.99 19.79 -1.59
C GLY A 443 -20.89 18.78 -2.29
N LEU A 444 -22.21 18.85 -2.09
CA LEU A 444 -23.17 17.85 -2.62
C LEU A 444 -23.27 17.78 -4.16
N PHE A 445 -22.58 18.67 -4.88
CA PHE A 445 -22.35 18.57 -6.32
C PHE A 445 -20.85 18.39 -6.61
N PRO A 446 -20.33 17.16 -6.59
CA PRO A 446 -18.89 16.90 -6.54
C PRO A 446 -18.26 16.81 -7.93
N MET A 447 -18.11 17.95 -8.61
CA MET A 447 -17.46 18.00 -9.92
C MET A 447 -16.38 19.06 -9.95
N THR A 448 -15.14 18.66 -10.25
CA THR A 448 -13.99 19.55 -10.43
C THR A 448 -13.43 19.41 -11.85
N LEU A 449 -12.76 20.45 -12.36
CA LEU A 449 -11.98 20.40 -13.59
C LEU A 449 -10.47 20.49 -13.34
N ASP A 450 -10.04 20.27 -12.10
CA ASP A 450 -8.64 20.31 -11.67
C ASP A 450 -8.20 18.98 -11.07
N TRP A 451 -7.19 18.37 -11.69
CA TRP A 451 -6.62 17.11 -11.22
C TRP A 451 -6.04 17.22 -9.81
N THR A 452 -5.62 18.42 -9.38
CA THR A 452 -5.10 18.68 -8.03
C THR A 452 -6.13 18.37 -6.95
N ILE A 453 -7.41 18.71 -7.18
CA ILE A 453 -8.49 18.37 -6.25
C ILE A 453 -8.76 16.86 -6.26
N VAL A 454 -8.66 16.22 -7.42
CA VAL A 454 -8.91 14.79 -7.55
C VAL A 454 -7.84 13.94 -6.85
N SER A 455 -6.55 14.28 -7.01
CA SER A 455 -5.44 13.43 -6.54
C SER A 455 -4.67 13.98 -5.33
N GLY A 456 -4.84 15.25 -4.97
CA GLY A 456 -3.94 15.95 -4.03
C GLY A 456 -3.85 15.39 -2.62
N TYR A 457 -4.93 14.80 -2.09
CA TYR A 457 -4.97 14.25 -0.72
C TYR A 457 -4.97 12.72 -0.64
N VAL A 458 -5.69 12.06 -1.56
CA VAL A 458 -5.93 10.60 -1.50
C VAL A 458 -5.20 9.86 -2.63
N MET A 459 -4.23 10.54 -3.28
CA MET A 459 -3.58 10.10 -4.51
C MET A 459 -4.57 9.88 -5.65
N SER A 460 -4.07 9.46 -6.82
CA SER A 460 -4.92 9.19 -7.98
C SER A 460 -5.97 8.10 -7.69
N PRO A 461 -7.27 8.36 -7.97
CA PRO A 461 -8.33 7.38 -7.80
C PRO A 461 -8.29 6.24 -8.82
N LEU A 462 -7.41 6.31 -9.83
CA LEU A 462 -7.21 5.24 -10.80
C LEU A 462 -6.40 4.06 -10.23
N ILE A 463 -5.73 4.27 -9.08
CA ILE A 463 -4.88 3.28 -8.42
C ILE A 463 -5.67 2.28 -7.58
N PRO A 464 -6.47 2.71 -6.58
CA PRO A 464 -7.17 1.79 -5.69
C PRO A 464 -8.28 1.03 -6.42
N PRO A 465 -8.55 -0.23 -6.04
CA PRO A 465 -9.65 -1.00 -6.61
C PRO A 465 -11.01 -0.35 -6.28
N PHE A 466 -12.01 -0.53 -7.16
CA PHE A 466 -13.30 0.14 -7.03
C PHE A 466 -14.00 -0.11 -5.70
N HIS A 467 -13.89 -1.31 -5.12
CA HIS A 467 -14.51 -1.60 -3.83
C HIS A 467 -13.91 -0.73 -2.70
N ALA A 468 -12.59 -0.46 -2.72
CA ALA A 468 -11.96 0.41 -1.73
C ALA A 468 -12.54 1.83 -1.83
N ILE A 469 -12.66 2.36 -3.06
CA ILE A 469 -13.27 3.67 -3.35
C ILE A 469 -14.71 3.72 -2.84
N ALA A 470 -15.51 2.69 -3.14
CA ALA A 470 -16.90 2.62 -2.74
C ALA A 470 -17.09 2.60 -1.21
N ASN A 471 -16.21 1.92 -0.46
CA ASN A 471 -16.25 1.92 1.00
C ASN A 471 -15.94 3.31 1.58
N VAL A 472 -14.91 3.99 1.06
CA VAL A 472 -14.56 5.35 1.52
C VAL A 472 -15.68 6.35 1.23
N VAL A 473 -16.19 6.36 0.00
CA VAL A 473 -17.31 7.25 -0.40
C VAL A 473 -18.58 6.92 0.40
N GLY A 474 -18.87 5.64 0.62
CA GLY A 474 -19.98 5.21 1.46
C GLY A 474 -19.86 5.71 2.90
N GLY A 475 -18.67 5.60 3.49
CA GLY A 475 -18.37 6.13 4.82
C GLY A 475 -18.58 7.63 4.93
N ILE A 476 -18.07 8.39 3.96
CA ILE A 476 -18.24 9.86 3.90
C ILE A 476 -19.72 10.23 3.77
N THR A 477 -20.45 9.55 2.90
CA THR A 477 -21.88 9.80 2.70
C THR A 477 -22.66 9.57 3.99
N VAL A 478 -22.40 8.47 4.69
CA VAL A 478 -23.11 8.16 5.94
C VAL A 478 -22.72 9.15 7.06
N PHE A 479 -21.43 9.28 7.35
CA PHE A 479 -20.99 9.99 8.55
C PHE A 479 -20.79 11.48 8.33
N LEU A 480 -20.13 11.88 7.23
CA LEU A 480 -19.78 13.28 6.99
C LEU A 480 -20.83 14.03 6.19
N VAL A 481 -21.84 13.36 5.61
CA VAL A 481 -23.02 14.01 5.04
C VAL A 481 -24.23 13.80 5.95
N PHE A 482 -24.78 12.59 6.06
CA PHE A 482 -26.04 12.40 6.78
C PHE A 482 -25.95 12.65 8.30
N VAL A 483 -25.02 11.99 8.99
CA VAL A 483 -24.84 12.19 10.44
C VAL A 483 -24.40 13.61 10.74
N SER A 484 -23.44 14.14 9.99
CA SER A 484 -23.00 15.54 10.13
C SER A 484 -24.13 16.54 9.92
N MET A 485 -24.99 16.38 8.91
CA MET A 485 -26.14 17.27 8.71
C MET A 485 -27.12 17.20 9.89
N GLY A 486 -27.39 16.00 10.39
CA GLY A 486 -28.24 15.82 11.58
C GLY A 486 -27.68 16.55 12.80
N ILE A 487 -26.38 16.46 13.04
CA ILE A 487 -25.71 17.19 14.14
C ILE A 487 -25.71 18.70 13.88
N HIS A 488 -25.29 19.12 12.68
CA HIS A 488 -25.07 20.53 12.36
C HIS A 488 -26.37 21.34 12.38
N TYR A 489 -27.45 20.83 11.79
CA TYR A 489 -28.73 21.54 11.73
C TYR A 489 -29.60 21.34 12.99
N SER A 490 -29.26 20.40 13.88
CA SER A 490 -29.90 20.29 15.20
C SER A 490 -29.36 21.30 16.23
N GLY A 491 -28.26 22.00 15.92
CA GLY A 491 -27.58 22.90 16.85
C GLY A 491 -26.73 22.18 17.90
N LEU A 492 -26.55 20.85 17.79
CA LEU A 492 -25.71 20.09 18.69
C LEU A 492 -24.24 20.56 18.59
N TRP A 493 -23.53 20.60 19.72
CA TRP A 493 -22.17 21.17 19.82
C TRP A 493 -22.08 22.64 19.41
N TRP A 494 -23.17 23.40 19.53
CA TRP A 494 -23.23 24.82 19.16
C TRP A 494 -22.85 25.07 17.69
N SER A 495 -23.12 24.08 16.83
CA SER A 495 -22.79 24.07 15.41
C SER A 495 -23.34 25.27 14.63
N ALA A 496 -24.43 25.88 15.08
CA ALA A 496 -25.01 27.06 14.43
C ALA A 496 -24.05 28.26 14.37
N TYR A 497 -23.09 28.34 15.30
CA TYR A 497 -22.08 29.41 15.37
C TYR A 497 -20.76 29.06 14.66
N LEU A 498 -20.68 27.87 14.07
CA LEU A 498 -19.46 27.32 13.48
C LEU A 498 -19.72 26.94 12.01
N PRO A 499 -18.68 26.95 11.16
CA PRO A 499 -18.80 26.37 9.82
C PRO A 499 -19.00 24.85 9.90
N VAL A 500 -19.58 24.27 8.84
CA VAL A 500 -19.76 22.81 8.71
C VAL A 500 -18.39 22.12 8.79
N GLN A 501 -17.44 22.62 8.01
CA GLN A 501 -16.08 22.15 7.95
C GLN A 501 -15.08 23.30 8.14
N SER A 502 -14.04 23.07 8.94
CA SER A 502 -12.89 23.96 9.08
C SER A 502 -11.71 23.20 9.67
N SER A 503 -10.48 23.56 9.28
CA SER A 503 -9.23 23.11 9.89
C SER A 503 -8.88 23.88 11.17
N HIS A 504 -9.58 24.98 11.47
CA HIS A 504 -9.34 25.82 12.62
C HIS A 504 -10.18 25.40 13.83
N ALA A 505 -9.63 25.62 15.03
CA ALA A 505 -10.38 25.55 16.28
C ALA A 505 -10.90 26.96 16.65
N TRP A 506 -12.02 27.01 17.35
CA TRP A 506 -12.76 28.24 17.63
C TRP A 506 -12.91 28.49 19.12
N ASP A 507 -12.93 29.77 19.50
CA ASP A 507 -13.30 30.22 20.84
C ASP A 507 -14.81 30.50 20.96
N ASN A 508 -15.27 30.75 22.18
CA ASN A 508 -16.66 31.04 22.54
C ASN A 508 -17.18 32.38 21.99
N ARG A 509 -16.33 33.16 21.30
CA ARG A 509 -16.69 34.40 20.60
C ARG A 509 -16.76 34.22 19.10
N GLY A 510 -16.59 33.00 18.59
CA GLY A 510 -16.62 32.69 17.16
C GLY A 510 -15.40 33.26 16.44
N ARG A 511 -14.25 33.33 17.12
CA ARG A 511 -12.95 33.67 16.52
C ARG A 511 -12.03 32.46 16.56
N GLU A 512 -10.98 32.48 15.75
CA GLU A 512 -9.93 31.46 15.80
C GLU A 512 -9.31 31.40 17.21
N TYR A 513 -9.13 30.18 17.73
CA TYR A 513 -8.71 29.94 19.10
C TYR A 513 -7.26 30.39 19.33
N ASN A 514 -7.07 31.38 20.22
CA ASN A 514 -5.74 31.89 20.51
C ASN A 514 -5.06 31.09 21.63
N VAL A 515 -4.16 30.20 21.22
CA VAL A 515 -3.38 29.30 22.08
C VAL A 515 -2.53 30.04 23.11
N SER A 516 -1.87 31.14 22.76
CA SER A 516 -0.91 31.79 23.67
C SER A 516 -1.59 32.35 24.92
N ARG A 517 -2.92 32.51 24.89
CA ARG A 517 -3.73 32.95 26.03
C ARG A 517 -3.89 31.88 27.10
N ILE A 518 -3.58 30.60 26.84
CA ILE A 518 -3.79 29.48 27.79
C ILE A 518 -2.48 28.81 28.21
N LEU A 519 -1.34 29.37 27.82
CA LEU A 519 -0.02 28.88 28.18
C LEU A 519 0.65 29.78 29.22
N ASP A 520 1.47 29.20 30.09
CA ASP A 520 2.36 29.92 30.99
C ASP A 520 3.68 30.33 30.29
N ALA A 521 4.60 30.94 31.04
CA ALA A 521 5.89 31.40 30.51
C ALA A 521 6.80 30.24 30.05
N ASP A 522 6.58 29.02 30.57
CA ASP A 522 7.31 27.80 30.21
C ASP A 522 6.60 27.01 29.09
N SER A 523 5.59 27.60 28.44
CA SER A 523 4.75 26.96 27.43
C SER A 523 4.02 25.70 27.93
N ARG A 524 3.72 25.64 29.22
CA ARG A 524 2.85 24.62 29.81
C ARG A 524 1.42 25.16 29.91
N PHE A 525 0.47 24.23 30.01
CA PHE A 525 -0.93 24.57 30.13
C PHE A 525 -1.23 25.25 31.48
N ASP A 526 -1.84 26.44 31.42
CA ASP A 526 -2.29 27.21 32.56
C ASP A 526 -3.83 27.14 32.66
N GLU A 527 -4.30 26.53 33.75
CA GLU A 527 -5.72 26.25 33.93
C GLU A 527 -6.55 27.50 34.23
N ASP A 528 -6.00 28.47 34.96
CA ASP A 528 -6.72 29.68 35.34
C ASP A 528 -6.87 30.61 34.13
N LYS A 529 -5.83 30.71 33.30
CA LYS A 529 -5.90 31.39 32.02
C LYS A 529 -6.89 30.73 31.06
N TYR A 530 -6.95 29.41 31.03
CA TYR A 530 -7.94 28.68 30.23
C TYR A 530 -9.38 28.98 30.67
N LYS A 531 -9.66 28.97 31.99
CA LYS A 531 -10.97 29.35 32.55
C LYS A 531 -11.36 30.79 32.21
N ALA A 532 -10.38 31.71 32.22
CA ALA A 532 -10.62 33.13 31.92
C ALA A 532 -10.81 33.43 30.43
N TYR A 533 -10.34 32.54 29.54
CA TYR A 533 -10.44 32.76 28.09
C TYR A 533 -11.68 32.10 27.48
N SER A 534 -11.65 30.79 27.24
CA SER A 534 -12.69 30.07 26.51
C SER A 534 -12.44 28.57 26.50
N PRO A 535 -13.49 27.73 26.53
CA PRO A 535 -13.39 26.36 26.07
C PRO A 535 -13.13 26.31 24.55
N LEU A 536 -12.61 25.18 24.08
CA LEU A 536 -12.26 24.98 22.67
C LEU A 536 -13.42 24.32 21.91
N PHE A 537 -13.77 24.88 20.75
CA PHE A 537 -14.81 24.35 19.85
C PHE A 537 -14.23 23.92 18.52
N LEU A 538 -14.80 22.86 17.97
CA LEU A 538 -14.47 22.26 16.69
C LEU A 538 -15.68 22.32 15.76
N SER A 539 -15.44 22.50 14.46
CA SER A 539 -16.46 22.35 13.43
C SER A 539 -17.07 20.95 13.45
N THR A 540 -18.31 20.81 12.97
CA THR A 540 -19.06 19.56 13.08
C THR A 540 -18.33 18.38 12.44
N GLN A 541 -17.82 18.56 11.21
CA GLN A 541 -17.10 17.50 10.51
C GLN A 541 -15.72 17.23 11.13
N PHE A 542 -15.03 18.25 11.68
CA PHE A 542 -13.75 18.03 12.36
C PHE A 542 -13.94 17.20 13.65
N ALA A 543 -14.96 17.51 14.47
CA ALA A 543 -15.29 16.69 15.63
C ALA A 543 -15.64 15.24 15.24
N LEU A 544 -16.46 15.05 14.21
CA LEU A 544 -16.81 13.71 13.71
C LEU A 544 -15.60 12.95 13.15
N ALA A 545 -14.66 13.63 12.49
CA ALA A 545 -13.44 13.01 11.99
C ALA A 545 -12.60 12.39 13.13
N TYR A 546 -12.55 13.01 14.32
CA TYR A 546 -11.92 12.39 15.48
C TYR A 546 -12.65 11.14 15.97
N GLY A 547 -13.98 11.18 16.01
CA GLY A 547 -14.78 9.98 16.32
C GLY A 547 -14.51 8.83 15.33
N LEU A 548 -14.50 9.14 14.04
CA LEU A 548 -14.18 8.21 12.97
C LEU A 548 -12.75 7.63 13.10
N ALA A 549 -11.77 8.45 13.48
CA ALA A 549 -10.41 7.98 13.77
C ALA A 549 -10.36 7.00 14.95
N PHE A 550 -11.15 7.23 16.02
CA PHE A 550 -11.28 6.27 17.13
C PHE A 550 -11.87 4.94 16.64
N ALA A 551 -12.95 4.99 15.86
CA ALA A 551 -13.55 3.79 15.31
C ALA A 551 -12.58 3.02 14.40
N ALA A 552 -11.88 3.72 13.51
CA ALA A 552 -10.93 3.14 12.58
C ALA A 552 -9.82 2.36 13.30
N ALA A 553 -9.26 2.91 14.38
CA ALA A 553 -8.17 2.27 15.13
C ALA A 553 -8.56 0.89 15.68
N THR A 554 -9.76 0.75 16.25
CA THR A 554 -10.29 -0.56 16.68
C THR A 554 -10.77 -1.43 15.51
N ALA A 555 -11.34 -0.82 14.47
CA ALA A 555 -11.86 -1.54 13.32
C ALA A 555 -10.78 -2.29 12.57
N VAL A 556 -9.59 -1.70 12.41
CA VAL A 556 -8.43 -2.34 11.76
C VAL A 556 -8.05 -3.64 12.46
N LEU A 557 -7.91 -3.62 13.79
CA LEU A 557 -7.48 -4.78 14.55
C LEU A 557 -8.50 -5.93 14.44
N VAL A 558 -9.79 -5.62 14.60
CA VAL A 558 -10.85 -6.63 14.50
C VAL A 558 -11.00 -7.15 13.07
N HIS A 559 -10.98 -6.28 12.07
CA HIS A 559 -11.11 -6.66 10.67
C HIS A 559 -9.96 -7.58 10.25
N VAL A 560 -8.70 -7.18 10.50
CA VAL A 560 -7.54 -7.99 10.14
C VAL A 560 -7.52 -9.31 10.94
N GLY A 561 -7.84 -9.27 12.22
CA GLY A 561 -7.93 -10.48 13.05
C GLY A 561 -8.95 -11.50 12.54
N LEU A 562 -10.11 -11.04 12.04
CA LEU A 562 -11.17 -11.93 11.55
C LEU A 562 -10.98 -12.40 10.10
N TYR A 563 -10.51 -11.52 9.20
CA TYR A 563 -10.37 -11.84 7.78
C TYR A 563 -9.01 -12.48 7.44
N HIS A 564 -7.93 -12.07 8.11
CA HIS A 564 -6.56 -12.48 7.77
C HIS A 564 -5.84 -13.21 8.92
N GLY A 565 -6.41 -13.25 10.12
CA GLY A 565 -5.79 -13.85 11.31
C GLY A 565 -5.34 -15.31 11.13
N PRO A 566 -6.17 -16.23 10.59
CA PRO A 566 -5.78 -17.62 10.37
C PRO A 566 -4.56 -17.78 9.46
N ASP A 567 -4.52 -17.00 8.37
CA ASP A 567 -3.42 -17.05 7.40
C ASP A 567 -2.14 -16.46 7.99
N MET A 568 -2.26 -15.35 8.72
CA MET A 568 -1.12 -14.75 9.43
C MET A 568 -0.54 -15.70 10.48
N TRP A 569 -1.38 -16.45 11.19
CA TRP A 569 -0.93 -17.44 12.16
C TRP A 569 -0.18 -18.59 11.48
N LYS A 570 -0.68 -19.07 10.33
CA LYS A 570 0.00 -20.07 9.50
C LYS A 570 1.36 -19.55 9.00
N GLN A 571 1.38 -18.32 8.46
CA GLN A 571 2.59 -17.66 7.96
C GLN A 571 3.63 -17.42 9.06
N TRP A 572 3.19 -17.17 10.30
CA TRP A 572 4.08 -17.03 11.45
C TRP A 572 4.86 -18.33 11.70
N GLY A 573 4.20 -19.49 11.63
CA GLY A 573 4.82 -20.80 11.85
C GLY A 573 5.70 -21.29 10.71
N LEU A 574 5.38 -20.94 9.45
CA LEU A 574 6.12 -21.41 8.26
C LEU A 574 7.46 -20.68 8.03
N ALA A 575 7.74 -19.61 8.76
CA ALA A 575 8.93 -18.77 8.59
C ALA A 575 9.20 -18.39 7.12
N ARG A 576 10.21 -18.99 6.46
CA ARG A 576 10.59 -18.76 5.05
C ARG A 576 10.01 -19.80 4.07
N GLN A 577 9.31 -20.83 4.55
CA GLN A 577 8.75 -21.92 3.75
C GLN A 577 7.27 -21.66 3.43
N GLN A 578 6.96 -20.47 2.92
CA GLN A 578 5.62 -20.15 2.44
C GLN A 578 5.43 -20.66 1.00
N GLU A 579 4.18 -20.82 0.56
CA GLU A 579 3.87 -21.13 -0.83
C GLU A 579 4.31 -19.97 -1.73
N ASP A 580 5.16 -20.28 -2.70
CA ASP A 580 5.73 -19.25 -3.57
C ASP A 580 4.79 -18.94 -4.73
N ASP A 581 4.47 -17.67 -4.89
CA ASP A 581 3.92 -17.19 -6.16
C ASP A 581 5.01 -17.15 -7.26
N VAL A 582 4.60 -16.84 -8.48
CA VAL A 582 5.54 -16.75 -9.62
C VAL A 582 6.68 -15.76 -9.36
N HIS A 583 6.41 -14.63 -8.68
CA HIS A 583 7.41 -13.61 -8.44
C HIS A 583 8.39 -14.00 -7.33
N MET A 584 7.93 -14.70 -6.30
CA MET A 584 8.79 -15.26 -5.26
C MET A 584 9.70 -16.35 -5.81
N ARG A 585 9.19 -17.24 -6.69
CA ARG A 585 10.03 -18.23 -7.38
C ARG A 585 11.14 -17.57 -8.20
N LEU A 586 10.85 -16.50 -8.92
CA LEU A 586 11.86 -15.73 -9.65
C LEU A 586 12.86 -15.04 -8.71
N MET A 587 12.38 -14.55 -7.56
CA MET A 587 13.21 -13.88 -6.56
C MET A 587 14.15 -14.80 -5.81
N LYS A 588 13.86 -16.10 -5.71
CA LYS A 588 14.75 -17.11 -5.09
C LYS A 588 16.14 -17.20 -5.73
N LYS A 589 16.29 -16.72 -6.97
CA LYS A 589 17.59 -16.55 -7.63
C LYS A 589 18.51 -15.56 -6.91
N TYR A 590 17.94 -14.55 -6.25
CA TYR A 590 18.68 -13.50 -5.57
C TYR A 590 18.82 -13.81 -4.08
N ARG A 591 20.01 -13.53 -3.52
CA ARG A 591 20.21 -13.67 -2.10
C ARG A 591 19.45 -12.58 -1.35
N ASP A 592 18.54 -13.00 -0.47
CA ASP A 592 17.76 -12.08 0.35
C ASP A 592 18.62 -11.30 1.37
N ALA A 593 18.10 -10.19 1.87
CA ALA A 593 18.61 -9.47 3.02
C ALA A 593 18.24 -10.23 4.30
N GLU A 594 19.22 -10.47 5.17
CA GLU A 594 19.01 -11.27 6.37
C GLU A 594 18.18 -10.50 7.40
N ASP A 595 17.31 -11.18 8.14
CA ASP A 595 16.39 -10.55 9.10
C ASP A 595 17.13 -9.84 10.25
N TRP A 596 18.33 -10.32 10.61
CA TRP A 596 19.15 -9.68 11.64
C TRP A 596 19.71 -8.32 11.22
N TRP A 597 19.82 -8.00 9.92
CA TRP A 597 20.20 -6.65 9.47
C TRP A 597 19.17 -5.62 9.91
N TYR A 598 17.89 -5.97 9.74
CA TYR A 598 16.77 -5.15 10.17
C TYR A 598 16.63 -5.09 11.68
N GLY A 599 16.80 -6.22 12.37
CA GLY A 599 16.81 -6.27 13.84
C GLY A 599 17.92 -5.42 14.46
N LEU A 600 19.14 -5.48 13.89
CA LEU A 600 20.26 -4.65 14.33
C LEU A 600 20.01 -3.16 14.06
N LEU A 601 19.50 -2.81 12.87
CA LEU A 601 19.13 -1.44 12.54
C LEU A 601 18.08 -0.90 13.52
N PHE A 602 17.05 -1.70 13.83
CA PHE A 602 16.02 -1.35 14.80
C PHE A 602 16.62 -1.06 16.18
N ALA A 603 17.48 -1.96 16.69
CA ALA A 603 18.12 -1.82 18.00
C ALA A 603 19.02 -0.58 18.08
N VAL A 604 19.82 -0.33 17.02
CA VAL A 604 20.67 0.87 16.94
C VAL A 604 19.82 2.14 16.93
N MET A 605 18.77 2.21 16.10
CA MET A 605 17.92 3.39 16.00
C MET A 605 17.11 3.62 17.29
N LEU A 606 16.68 2.56 17.97
CA LEU A 606 16.07 2.65 19.29
C LEU A 606 17.04 3.27 20.31
N GLY A 607 18.30 2.81 20.35
CA GLY A 607 19.34 3.35 21.23
C GLY A 607 19.67 4.82 20.95
N VAL A 608 19.78 5.21 19.68
CA VAL A 608 20.00 6.62 19.30
C VAL A 608 18.78 7.48 19.64
N SER A 609 17.56 6.97 19.44
CA SER A 609 16.33 7.67 19.82
C SER A 609 16.24 7.90 21.33
N PHE A 610 16.66 6.93 22.14
CA PHE A 610 16.78 7.11 23.59
C PHE A 610 17.71 8.26 23.95
N ALA A 611 18.85 8.36 23.28
CA ALA A 611 19.77 9.48 23.48
C ALA A 611 19.14 10.82 23.07
N VAL A 612 18.45 10.89 21.92
CA VAL A 612 17.74 12.09 21.44
C VAL A 612 16.67 12.56 22.44
N VAL A 613 15.96 11.61 23.06
CA VAL A 613 14.89 11.89 24.04
C VAL A 613 15.46 12.29 25.40
N CYS A 614 16.45 11.55 25.92
CA CYS A 614 16.92 11.67 27.30
C CYS A 614 18.07 12.68 27.49
N ALA A 615 18.90 12.90 26.47
CA ALA A 615 20.06 13.80 26.59
C ALA A 615 19.69 15.29 26.49
N TYR A 616 18.46 15.59 26.06
CA TYR A 616 17.98 16.95 25.83
C TYR A 616 16.73 17.23 26.68
N PRO A 617 16.45 18.50 27.05
CA PRO A 617 15.32 18.86 27.90
C PRO A 617 13.99 18.85 27.12
N THR A 618 13.65 17.71 26.52
CA THR A 618 12.45 17.50 25.69
C THR A 618 11.17 17.39 26.51
N GLY A 619 11.29 17.08 27.81
CA GLY A 619 10.15 16.76 28.68
C GLY A 619 9.51 15.40 28.40
N PHE A 620 10.09 14.59 27.50
CA PHE A 620 9.62 13.27 27.11
C PHE A 620 10.31 12.18 27.95
N PRO A 621 9.61 11.52 28.89
CA PRO A 621 10.22 10.48 29.73
C PRO A 621 10.59 9.22 28.95
N TRP A 622 11.71 8.59 29.34
CA TRP A 622 12.23 7.38 28.71
C TRP A 622 11.21 6.22 28.67
N TRP A 623 10.40 6.05 29.71
CA TRP A 623 9.39 5.00 29.80
C TRP A 623 8.22 5.25 28.83
N ALA A 624 7.87 6.52 28.59
CA ALA A 624 6.82 6.87 27.65
C ALA A 624 7.28 6.64 26.21
N TYR A 625 8.58 6.81 25.94
CA TYR A 625 9.17 6.43 24.65
C TYR A 625 9.08 4.91 24.38
N LEU A 626 9.27 4.06 25.40
CA LEU A 626 9.05 2.62 25.23
C LEU A 626 7.61 2.28 24.83
N VAL A 627 6.63 2.90 25.49
CA VAL A 627 5.21 2.74 25.13
C VAL A 627 4.94 3.26 23.72
N CYS A 628 5.57 4.38 23.35
CA CYS A 628 5.48 4.95 22.01
C CYS A 628 5.90 3.95 20.92
N VAL A 629 6.99 3.20 21.13
CA VAL A 629 7.51 2.22 20.17
C VAL A 629 6.63 0.97 20.05
N VAL A 630 5.84 0.62 21.05
CA VAL A 630 4.89 -0.51 20.97
C VAL A 630 3.80 -0.27 19.93
N LEU A 631 3.35 0.98 19.77
CA LEU A 631 2.31 1.35 18.81
C LEU A 631 2.70 1.00 17.36
N PRO A 632 3.82 1.48 16.78
CA PRO A 632 4.19 1.12 15.43
C PRO A 632 4.47 -0.39 15.30
N VAL A 633 5.02 -1.07 16.31
CA VAL A 633 5.25 -2.53 16.27
C VAL A 633 3.94 -3.30 16.07
N VAL A 634 2.89 -2.95 16.82
CA VAL A 634 1.60 -3.66 16.78
C VAL A 634 0.80 -3.29 15.52
N TRP A 635 0.81 -2.03 15.10
CA TRP A 635 -0.06 -1.58 14.01
C TRP A 635 0.56 -1.66 12.61
N THR A 636 1.88 -1.84 12.46
CA THR A 636 2.52 -1.96 11.13
C THR A 636 1.90 -3.08 10.31
N ILE A 637 1.67 -4.26 10.89
CA ILE A 637 1.11 -5.39 10.12
C ILE A 637 -0.38 -5.14 9.80
N PRO A 638 -1.27 -4.84 10.75
CA PRO A 638 -2.69 -4.62 10.44
C PRO A 638 -2.95 -3.48 9.46
N VAL A 639 -2.31 -2.32 9.65
CA VAL A 639 -2.45 -1.19 8.72
C VAL A 639 -1.84 -1.54 7.36
N GLY A 640 -0.71 -2.24 7.35
CA GLY A 640 -0.05 -2.68 6.13
C GLY A 640 -0.87 -3.66 5.31
N VAL A 641 -1.61 -4.59 5.93
CA VAL A 641 -2.51 -5.51 5.21
C VAL A 641 -3.61 -4.73 4.49
N VAL A 642 -4.25 -3.80 5.20
CA VAL A 642 -5.30 -2.95 4.61
C VAL A 642 -4.73 -2.12 3.46
N GLN A 643 -3.57 -1.48 3.66
CA GLN A 643 -2.93 -0.66 2.62
C GLN A 643 -2.46 -1.50 1.42
N ALA A 644 -1.88 -2.67 1.63
CA ALA A 644 -1.39 -3.54 0.56
C ALA A 644 -2.52 -4.07 -0.33
N VAL A 645 -3.71 -4.32 0.24
CA VAL A 645 -4.87 -4.85 -0.48
C VAL A 645 -5.67 -3.72 -1.16
N THR A 646 -5.79 -2.56 -0.51
CA THR A 646 -6.73 -1.50 -0.91
C THR A 646 -6.07 -0.22 -1.43
N ASN A 647 -4.76 -0.07 -1.26
CA ASN A 647 -3.99 1.16 -1.45
C ASN A 647 -4.37 2.33 -0.53
N MET A 648 -5.16 2.08 0.52
CA MET A 648 -5.56 3.10 1.50
C MET A 648 -4.75 2.94 2.79
N GLN A 649 -3.90 3.92 3.11
CA GLN A 649 -3.19 3.96 4.39
C GLN A 649 -4.07 4.59 5.46
N LEU A 650 -4.27 3.88 6.56
CA LEU A 650 -5.04 4.39 7.70
C LEU A 650 -4.11 5.10 8.69
N GLY A 651 -4.51 6.30 9.14
CA GLY A 651 -3.71 7.13 10.03
C GLY A 651 -3.82 6.72 11.50
N LEU A 652 -2.70 6.73 12.24
CA LEU A 652 -2.67 6.56 13.71
C LEU A 652 -2.39 7.86 14.46
N ASN A 653 -2.30 8.98 13.76
CA ASN A 653 -1.99 10.29 14.35
C ASN A 653 -2.84 10.56 15.60
N VAL A 654 -4.17 10.48 15.45
CA VAL A 654 -5.12 10.74 16.54
C VAL A 654 -4.97 9.74 17.69
N LEU A 655 -4.71 8.46 17.40
CA LEU A 655 -4.50 7.44 18.43
C LEU A 655 -3.25 7.75 19.27
N THR A 656 -2.14 8.10 18.63
CA THR A 656 -0.90 8.45 19.34
C THR A 656 -1.07 9.70 20.22
N GLU A 657 -1.79 10.71 19.72
CA GLU A 657 -2.12 11.94 20.45
C GLU A 657 -3.07 11.67 21.62
N PHE A 658 -4.07 10.81 21.43
CA PHE A 658 -5.00 10.38 22.48
C PHE A 658 -4.26 9.68 23.62
N VAL A 659 -3.41 8.69 23.30
CA VAL A 659 -2.65 7.91 24.29
C VAL A 659 -1.72 8.81 25.10
N VAL A 660 -0.87 9.61 24.44
CA VAL A 660 0.07 10.49 25.16
C VAL A 660 -0.62 11.62 25.91
N GLY A 661 -1.74 12.13 25.41
CA GLY A 661 -2.50 13.18 26.08
C GLY A 661 -3.06 12.77 27.44
N TYR A 662 -3.39 11.48 27.65
CA TYR A 662 -3.72 10.96 28.98
C TYR A 662 -2.48 10.62 29.82
N MET A 663 -1.39 10.18 29.19
CA MET A 663 -0.16 9.79 29.90
C MET A 663 0.67 10.97 30.40
N LEU A 664 0.78 12.04 29.60
CA LEU A 664 1.64 13.20 29.82
C LEU A 664 0.87 14.51 29.58
N PRO A 665 -0.20 14.78 30.35
CA PRO A 665 -0.98 16.00 30.18
C PRO A 665 -0.13 17.26 30.44
N GLY A 666 -0.36 18.31 29.65
CA GLY A 666 0.30 19.61 29.80
C GLY A 666 1.72 19.69 29.22
N ARG A 667 2.17 18.68 28.45
CA ARG A 667 3.51 18.63 27.84
C ARG A 667 3.46 18.59 26.31
N PRO A 668 3.30 19.74 25.62
CA PRO A 668 3.07 19.76 24.18
C PRO A 668 4.26 19.25 23.34
N LEU A 669 5.51 19.58 23.70
CA LEU A 669 6.69 19.08 22.97
C LEU A 669 6.81 17.55 23.05
N ALA A 670 6.63 16.98 24.25
CA ALA A 670 6.68 15.53 24.45
C ALA A 670 5.58 14.82 23.65
N MET A 671 4.38 15.41 23.60
CA MET A 671 3.29 14.93 22.75
C MET A 671 3.70 14.93 21.26
N MET A 672 4.26 16.04 20.75
CA MET A 672 4.67 16.13 19.34
C MET A 672 5.71 15.06 19.00
N MET A 673 6.71 14.85 19.87
CA MET A 673 7.71 13.80 19.68
C MET A 673 7.09 12.40 19.77
N PHE A 674 6.18 12.15 20.71
CA PHE A 674 5.48 10.87 20.85
C PHE A 674 4.64 10.55 19.61
N LYS A 675 3.92 11.54 19.06
CA LYS A 675 3.20 11.40 17.80
C LYS A 675 4.14 11.04 16.66
N THR A 676 5.25 11.79 16.53
CA THR A 676 6.22 11.55 15.46
C THR A 676 6.80 10.15 15.55
N TYR A 677 7.30 9.70 16.70
CA TYR A 677 7.81 8.33 16.82
C TYR A 677 6.71 7.27 16.66
N GLY A 678 5.53 7.47 17.26
CA GLY A 678 4.47 6.46 17.28
C GLY A 678 3.80 6.24 15.93
N TYR A 679 3.60 7.30 15.15
CA TYR A 679 2.97 7.23 13.83
C TYR A 679 3.99 7.12 12.70
N LEU A 680 5.01 7.99 12.67
CA LEU A 680 5.92 8.08 11.52
C LEU A 680 6.73 6.80 11.35
N CYS A 681 7.16 6.16 12.45
CA CYS A 681 7.89 4.90 12.37
C CYS A 681 7.07 3.82 11.64
N MET A 682 5.75 3.76 11.88
CA MET A 682 4.87 2.86 11.14
C MET A 682 4.73 3.28 9.68
N SER A 683 4.42 4.56 9.42
CA SER A 683 4.20 5.03 8.05
C SER A 683 5.44 4.84 7.17
N GLN A 684 6.63 5.14 7.69
CA GLN A 684 7.90 4.91 7.02
C GLN A 684 8.24 3.42 6.87
N ALA A 685 7.87 2.58 7.84
CA ALA A 685 7.97 1.13 7.68
C ALA A 685 7.13 0.66 6.47
N LEU A 686 5.90 1.16 6.33
CA LEU A 686 5.00 0.79 5.24
C LEU A 686 5.50 1.25 3.87
N TYR A 687 6.02 2.48 3.74
CA TYR A 687 6.66 2.93 2.49
C TYR A 687 7.88 2.08 2.12
N PHE A 688 8.68 1.69 3.10
CA PHE A 688 9.82 0.81 2.86
C PHE A 688 9.38 -0.61 2.42
N ILE A 689 8.33 -1.16 3.05
CA ILE A 689 7.75 -2.45 2.65
C ILE A 689 7.18 -2.40 1.25
N GLN A 690 6.50 -1.30 0.91
CA GLN A 690 5.99 -1.03 -0.42
C GLN A 690 7.13 -1.06 -1.45
N ASP A 691 8.22 -0.32 -1.21
CA ASP A 691 9.41 -0.37 -2.08
C ASP A 691 10.00 -1.79 -2.20
N LEU A 692 10.02 -2.57 -1.11
CA LEU A 692 10.46 -3.96 -1.17
C LEU A 692 9.55 -4.81 -2.07
N LYS A 693 8.24 -4.55 -2.08
CA LYS A 693 7.30 -5.17 -3.01
C LYS A 693 7.55 -4.72 -4.44
N LEU A 694 7.79 -3.42 -4.69
CA LEU A 694 8.21 -2.94 -6.01
C LEU A 694 9.51 -3.63 -6.47
N GLY A 695 10.51 -3.76 -5.60
CA GLY A 695 11.75 -4.49 -5.87
C GLY A 695 11.50 -5.97 -6.18
N HIS A 696 10.55 -6.61 -5.47
CA HIS A 696 10.09 -7.97 -5.73
C HIS A 696 9.43 -8.11 -7.12
N TYR A 697 8.58 -7.15 -7.51
CA TYR A 697 7.97 -7.12 -8.84
C TYR A 697 8.96 -6.84 -9.97
N MET A 698 9.97 -6.00 -9.73
CA MET A 698 10.97 -5.63 -10.74
C MET A 698 12.23 -6.50 -10.70
N LYS A 699 12.25 -7.50 -9.81
CA LYS A 699 13.32 -8.50 -9.65
C LYS A 699 14.67 -7.84 -9.32
N VAL A 700 14.63 -6.87 -8.42
CA VAL A 700 15.79 -6.13 -7.92
C VAL A 700 16.35 -6.86 -6.70
N PRO A 701 17.67 -7.13 -6.63
CA PRO A 701 18.27 -7.86 -5.50
C PRO A 701 17.96 -7.21 -4.14
N PRO A 702 17.39 -7.94 -3.16
CA PRO A 702 16.92 -7.35 -1.88
C PRO A 702 18.00 -6.67 -1.05
N ARG A 703 19.25 -7.17 -1.11
CA ARG A 703 20.39 -6.57 -0.41
C ARG A 703 20.75 -5.19 -0.93
N VAL A 704 20.62 -4.98 -2.24
CA VAL A 704 20.91 -3.71 -2.88
C VAL A 704 19.81 -2.72 -2.54
N MET A 705 18.54 -3.16 -2.53
CA MET A 705 17.41 -2.37 -2.05
C MET A 705 17.63 -1.86 -0.63
N PHE A 706 17.99 -2.74 0.31
CA PHE A 706 18.25 -2.37 1.71
C PHE A 706 19.26 -1.22 1.84
N TRP A 707 20.44 -1.36 1.22
CA TRP A 707 21.49 -0.34 1.33
C TRP A 707 21.15 0.96 0.61
N ALA A 708 20.50 0.87 -0.56
CA ALA A 708 20.10 2.03 -1.33
C ALA A 708 19.10 2.90 -0.57
N GLN A 709 18.06 2.27 -0.01
CA GLN A 709 17.05 2.96 0.79
C GLN A 709 17.64 3.53 2.09
N LEU A 710 18.40 2.74 2.84
CA LEU A 710 19.01 3.19 4.10
C LEU A 710 19.92 4.40 3.89
N THR A 711 20.78 4.35 2.87
CA THR A 711 21.71 5.45 2.56
C THR A 711 20.97 6.70 2.14
N ALA A 712 19.96 6.56 1.26
CA ALA A 712 19.17 7.69 0.78
C ALA A 712 18.38 8.38 1.91
N SER A 713 17.80 7.62 2.85
CA SER A 713 17.05 8.18 3.97
C SER A 713 17.94 8.90 4.99
N VAL A 714 19.08 8.31 5.34
CA VAL A 714 20.06 8.97 6.24
C VAL A 714 20.55 10.28 5.60
N TRP A 715 20.85 10.26 4.31
CA TRP A 715 21.27 11.45 3.58
C TRP A 715 20.16 12.50 3.48
N SER A 716 18.93 12.09 3.17
CA SER A 716 17.75 12.95 3.09
C SER A 716 17.52 13.72 4.39
N ALA A 717 17.59 13.03 5.54
CA ALA A 717 17.43 13.68 6.85
C ALA A 717 18.42 14.85 7.05
N VAL A 718 19.69 14.66 6.65
CA VAL A 718 20.71 15.70 6.71
C VAL A 718 20.36 16.86 5.77
N VAL A 719 20.06 16.57 4.50
CA VAL A 719 19.75 17.59 3.49
C VAL A 719 18.53 18.43 3.90
N GLN A 720 17.46 17.79 4.37
CA GLN A 720 16.24 18.49 4.77
C GLN A 720 16.48 19.37 6.01
N VAL A 721 17.21 18.89 7.03
CA VAL A 721 17.56 19.72 8.18
C VAL A 721 18.44 20.91 7.78
N VAL A 722 19.39 20.73 6.87
CA VAL A 722 20.22 21.82 6.33
C VAL A 722 19.35 22.87 5.64
N VAL A 723 18.47 22.45 4.73
CA VAL A 723 17.61 23.37 3.96
C VAL A 723 16.61 24.08 4.85
N MET A 724 16.02 23.39 5.82
CA MET A 724 15.12 23.99 6.81
C MET A 724 15.84 25.11 7.59
N ASN A 725 17.02 24.83 8.14
CA ASN A 725 17.75 25.84 8.92
C ASN A 725 18.22 27.01 8.05
N TRP A 726 18.63 26.73 6.81
CA TRP A 726 18.93 27.77 5.84
C TRP A 726 17.70 28.64 5.56
N ALA A 727 16.54 28.05 5.28
CA ALA A 727 15.32 28.78 4.99
C ALA A 727 14.86 29.64 6.18
N LEU A 728 14.94 29.10 7.40
CA LEU A 728 14.62 29.84 8.63
C LEU A 728 15.56 31.02 8.90
N ALA A 729 16.78 30.99 8.38
CA ALA A 729 17.77 32.06 8.56
C ALA A 729 17.79 33.06 7.39
N ALA A 730 17.56 32.60 6.16
CA ALA A 730 17.72 33.38 4.93
C ALA A 730 16.42 34.06 4.48
N ILE A 731 15.25 33.50 4.79
CA ILE A 731 13.95 34.05 4.37
C ILE A 731 13.43 34.97 5.48
N PRO A 732 13.32 36.29 5.25
CA PRO A 732 12.77 37.21 6.24
C PRO A 732 11.30 36.92 6.52
N ALA A 733 10.90 37.01 7.79
CA ALA A 733 9.52 36.80 8.25
C ALA A 733 8.92 35.43 7.83
N VAL A 734 9.76 34.41 7.66
CA VAL A 734 9.34 33.03 7.44
C VAL A 734 8.47 32.50 8.59
N CYS A 735 7.47 31.69 8.24
CA CYS A 735 6.41 31.21 9.13
C CYS A 735 5.52 32.30 9.74
N THR A 736 5.43 33.49 9.10
CA THR A 736 4.47 34.53 9.44
C THR A 736 3.47 34.75 8.31
N ASP A 737 2.24 35.14 8.64
CA ASP A 737 1.18 35.39 7.65
C ASP A 737 1.48 36.61 6.75
N ALA A 738 2.45 37.45 7.14
CA ALA A 738 2.88 38.64 6.38
C ALA A 738 3.92 38.33 5.29
N GLN A 739 4.35 37.07 5.13
CA GLN A 739 5.42 36.71 4.21
C GLN A 739 4.95 36.83 2.73
N PRO A 740 5.60 37.66 1.88
CA PRO A 740 5.10 37.98 0.54
C PRO A 740 4.95 36.80 -0.43
N HIS A 741 5.75 35.75 -0.24
CA HIS A 741 5.78 34.54 -1.06
C HIS A 741 5.04 33.36 -0.42
N GLN A 742 4.27 33.61 0.64
CA GLN A 742 3.43 32.65 1.37
C GLN A 742 4.22 31.52 2.07
N TYR A 743 5.45 31.78 2.51
CA TYR A 743 6.18 30.87 3.40
C TYR A 743 5.63 30.93 4.84
N THR A 744 4.38 30.50 5.03
CA THR A 744 3.63 30.59 6.29
C THR A 744 3.71 29.33 7.16
N CYS A 745 4.34 28.25 6.68
CA CYS A 745 4.57 27.01 7.43
C CYS A 745 3.27 26.33 7.92
N ALA A 746 2.30 26.15 7.02
CA ALA A 746 0.95 25.67 7.34
C ALA A 746 0.91 24.31 8.06
N ASN A 747 1.68 23.31 7.59
CA ASN A 747 1.71 21.99 8.23
C ASN A 747 2.28 22.04 9.65
N ALA A 748 3.41 22.74 9.84
CA ALA A 748 3.99 23.00 11.16
C ALA A 748 3.00 23.76 12.07
N LYS A 749 2.20 24.69 11.53
CA LYS A 749 1.14 25.42 12.28
C LYS A 749 0.01 24.48 12.72
N VAL A 750 -0.44 23.54 11.86
CA VAL A 750 -1.43 22.52 12.24
C VAL A 750 -0.88 21.60 13.33
N PHE A 751 0.39 21.21 13.23
CA PHE A 751 1.08 20.45 14.28
C PHE A 751 1.15 21.19 15.61
N TYR A 752 1.48 22.47 15.57
CA TYR A 752 1.47 23.33 16.72
C TYR A 752 0.07 23.39 17.34
N THR A 753 -0.98 23.62 16.55
CA THR A 753 -2.37 23.60 17.04
C THR A 753 -2.76 22.24 17.63
N ALA A 754 -2.39 21.13 16.99
CA ALA A 754 -2.63 19.79 17.52
C ALA A 754 -1.93 19.55 18.86
N SER A 755 -0.69 20.04 19.02
CA SER A 755 0.07 19.98 20.28
C SER A 755 -0.66 20.65 21.44
N VAL A 756 -1.49 21.63 21.13
CA VAL A 756 -2.29 22.36 22.11
C VAL A 756 -3.55 21.60 22.49
N ILE A 757 -4.30 21.12 21.49
CA ILE A 757 -5.55 20.37 21.69
C ILE A 757 -5.27 19.12 22.54
N TRP A 758 -4.30 18.31 22.11
CA TRP A 758 -4.06 16.99 22.67
C TRP A 758 -2.96 16.95 23.72
N GLY A 759 -1.97 17.85 23.62
CA GLY A 759 -0.85 17.92 24.57
C GLY A 759 -1.11 18.89 25.72
N ALA A 760 -1.46 20.15 25.42
CA ALA A 760 -1.68 21.17 26.45
C ALA A 760 -3.01 21.01 27.18
N ILE A 761 -4.14 21.16 26.48
CA ILE A 761 -5.50 21.03 27.05
C ILE A 761 -5.76 19.59 27.48
N GLY A 762 -5.43 18.65 26.60
CA GLY A 762 -5.50 17.22 26.83
C GLY A 762 -6.88 16.61 26.57
N PRO A 763 -6.94 15.33 26.18
CA PRO A 763 -8.17 14.65 25.78
C PRO A 763 -9.20 14.52 26.92
N ARG A 764 -8.77 14.53 28.17
CA ARG A 764 -9.67 14.46 29.34
C ARG A 764 -10.64 15.64 29.42
N ARG A 765 -10.27 16.83 28.94
CA ARG A 765 -11.14 18.02 29.00
C ARG A 765 -12.11 18.12 27.81
N LEU A 766 -11.86 17.37 26.74
CA LEU A 766 -12.64 17.43 25.50
C LEU A 766 -13.49 16.17 25.27
N PHE A 767 -12.98 14.99 25.60
CA PHE A 767 -13.56 13.70 25.20
C PHE A 767 -13.89 12.75 26.37
N SER A 768 -13.67 13.14 27.64
CA SER A 768 -14.02 12.28 28.80
C SER A 768 -15.30 12.74 29.51
N GLY A 769 -16.08 11.79 30.00
CA GLY A 769 -17.21 12.04 30.89
C GLY A 769 -18.23 13.01 30.29
N ALA A 770 -18.54 14.10 31.02
CA ALA A 770 -19.47 15.14 30.60
C ALA A 770 -18.85 16.24 29.70
N ALA A 771 -17.64 16.04 29.18
CA ALA A 771 -17.00 16.98 28.26
C ALA A 771 -17.80 17.15 26.95
N PRO A 772 -17.64 18.28 26.21
CA PRO A 772 -18.44 18.59 25.02
C PRO A 772 -18.48 17.50 23.95
N TYR A 773 -17.38 16.78 23.77
CA TYR A 773 -17.23 15.72 22.77
C TYR A 773 -17.13 14.32 23.38
N GLY A 774 -17.55 14.14 24.64
CA GLY A 774 -17.47 12.86 25.36
C GLY A 774 -18.18 11.69 24.66
N ALA A 775 -19.29 11.98 23.96
CA ALA A 775 -20.05 10.99 23.21
C ALA A 775 -19.24 10.32 22.07
N LEU A 776 -18.19 10.96 21.57
CA LEU A 776 -17.35 10.38 20.50
C LEU A 776 -16.60 9.13 20.98
N GLN A 777 -16.44 8.89 22.28
CA GLN A 777 -15.82 7.66 22.78
C GLN A 777 -16.61 6.38 22.42
N TRP A 778 -17.90 6.49 22.13
CA TRP A 778 -18.69 5.33 21.65
C TRP A 778 -18.20 4.80 20.31
N PHE A 779 -17.47 5.61 19.53
CA PHE A 779 -16.91 5.18 18.26
C PHE A 779 -15.86 4.07 18.42
N TRP A 780 -15.18 3.95 19.57
CA TRP A 780 -14.32 2.78 19.86
C TRP A 780 -15.10 1.46 19.79
N LEU A 781 -16.31 1.45 20.36
CA LEU A 781 -17.18 0.26 20.35
C LEU A 781 -17.78 0.02 18.97
N VAL A 782 -18.23 1.07 18.28
CA VAL A 782 -18.71 0.98 16.88
C VAL A 782 -17.62 0.41 15.97
N GLY A 783 -16.39 0.90 16.14
CA GLY A 783 -15.21 0.43 15.42
C GLY A 783 -14.89 -1.04 15.70
N ALA A 784 -14.99 -1.50 16.94
CA ALA A 784 -14.75 -2.90 17.26
C ALA A 784 -15.88 -3.85 16.77
N LEU A 785 -17.15 -3.43 16.84
CA LEU A 785 -18.30 -4.30 16.54
C LEU A 785 -18.62 -4.37 15.05
N SER A 786 -18.50 -3.25 14.32
CA SER A 786 -18.91 -3.19 12.90
C SER A 786 -18.17 -4.17 11.98
N PRO A 787 -16.84 -4.42 12.09
CA PRO A 787 -16.17 -5.40 11.26
C PRO A 787 -16.60 -6.84 11.60
N ALA A 788 -16.93 -7.12 12.87
CA ALA A 788 -17.41 -8.43 13.28
C ALA A 788 -18.78 -8.75 12.66
N VAL A 789 -19.68 -7.76 12.62
CA VAL A 789 -20.97 -7.88 11.93
C VAL A 789 -20.78 -8.07 10.43
N ALA A 790 -19.94 -7.25 9.79
CA ALA A 790 -19.64 -7.37 8.36
C ALA A 790 -19.04 -8.75 8.01
N TRP A 791 -18.12 -9.25 8.82
CA TRP A 791 -17.51 -10.57 8.67
C TRP A 791 -18.53 -11.70 8.82
N ALA A 792 -19.42 -11.64 9.82
CA ALA A 792 -20.45 -12.65 10.01
C ALA A 792 -21.41 -12.70 8.80
N LEU A 793 -21.77 -11.55 8.23
CA LEU A 793 -22.59 -11.45 7.02
C LEU A 793 -21.84 -11.96 5.79
N ALA A 794 -20.56 -11.61 5.63
CA ALA A 794 -19.72 -12.10 4.54
C ALA A 794 -19.56 -13.62 4.59
N ARG A 795 -19.36 -14.21 5.77
CA ARG A 795 -19.32 -15.69 5.93
C ARG A 795 -20.66 -16.35 5.67
N ARG A 796 -21.77 -15.72 6.08
CA ARG A 796 -23.12 -16.27 5.85
C ARG A 796 -23.53 -16.20 4.37
N PHE A 797 -23.06 -15.17 3.66
CA PHE A 797 -23.37 -14.87 2.26
C PHE A 797 -22.10 -14.52 1.46
N PRO A 798 -21.21 -15.50 1.18
CA PRO A 798 -19.87 -15.26 0.61
C PRO A 798 -19.88 -14.67 -0.80
N ARG A 799 -20.94 -14.90 -1.58
CA ARG A 799 -21.12 -14.34 -2.94
C ARG A 799 -21.90 -13.03 -2.98
N SER A 800 -22.27 -12.48 -1.82
CA SER A 800 -22.99 -11.21 -1.74
C SER A 800 -22.03 -10.02 -1.72
N PRO A 801 -22.53 -8.78 -1.88
CA PRO A 801 -21.71 -7.57 -1.76
C PRO A 801 -20.95 -7.43 -0.42
N TRP A 802 -21.35 -8.16 0.62
CA TRP A 802 -20.70 -8.13 1.95
C TRP A 802 -19.22 -8.53 1.92
N ARG A 803 -18.78 -9.34 0.94
CA ARG A 803 -17.36 -9.64 0.72
C ARG A 803 -16.51 -8.40 0.43
N TYR A 804 -17.10 -7.39 -0.21
CA TYR A 804 -16.41 -6.16 -0.59
C TYR A 804 -16.44 -5.09 0.51
N VAL A 805 -17.14 -5.32 1.62
CA VAL A 805 -17.30 -4.34 2.69
C VAL A 805 -16.07 -4.38 3.61
N ASN A 806 -15.36 -3.26 3.68
CA ASN A 806 -14.19 -3.08 4.52
C ASN A 806 -14.45 -1.95 5.52
N MET A 807 -14.88 -2.32 6.73
CA MET A 807 -15.23 -1.37 7.79
C MET A 807 -14.08 -0.43 8.21
N PRO A 808 -12.81 -0.87 8.28
CA PRO A 808 -11.68 0.04 8.42
C PRO A 808 -11.65 1.18 7.39
N LEU A 809 -12.00 0.91 6.13
CA LEU A 809 -12.07 1.95 5.08
C LEU A 809 -13.31 2.85 5.23
N VAL A 810 -14.47 2.26 5.56
CA VAL A 810 -15.71 3.02 5.80
C VAL A 810 -15.52 4.02 6.94
N LEU A 811 -14.82 3.61 8.00
CA LEU A 811 -14.63 4.44 9.21
C LEU A 811 -13.36 5.29 9.15
N GLY A 812 -12.28 4.80 8.53
CA GLY A 812 -10.96 5.42 8.57
C GLY A 812 -10.47 6.02 7.25
N GLY A 813 -11.21 5.85 6.16
CA GLY A 813 -10.85 6.39 4.84
C GLY A 813 -10.75 7.92 4.79
N VAL A 814 -11.30 8.61 5.79
CA VAL A 814 -11.37 10.07 5.91
C VAL A 814 -10.20 10.69 6.69
N ALA A 815 -9.09 9.96 6.85
CA ALA A 815 -7.99 10.36 7.73
C ALA A 815 -7.35 11.73 7.40
N TRP A 816 -7.56 12.28 6.21
CA TRP A 816 -7.06 13.59 5.78
C TRP A 816 -8.04 14.75 6.00
N ILE A 817 -9.23 14.49 6.58
CA ILE A 817 -10.20 15.54 6.92
C ILE A 817 -9.98 15.95 8.38
N PRO A 818 -9.62 17.21 8.67
CA PRO A 818 -9.07 18.27 7.81
C PRO A 818 -7.55 18.09 7.50
N PRO A 819 -6.99 18.75 6.46
CA PRO A 819 -7.55 19.85 5.66
C PRO A 819 -8.34 19.44 4.40
N ALA A 820 -8.37 18.15 4.03
CA ALA A 820 -9.23 17.70 2.93
C ALA A 820 -10.71 17.92 3.26
N THR A 821 -11.58 18.02 2.25
CA THR A 821 -13.03 18.21 2.42
C THR A 821 -13.84 17.04 1.88
N ALA A 822 -15.10 16.90 2.31
CA ALA A 822 -16.00 15.87 1.76
C ALA A 822 -16.12 15.99 0.23
N TYR A 823 -16.15 17.22 -0.30
CA TYR A 823 -16.14 17.52 -1.73
C TYR A 823 -14.97 16.85 -2.47
N ILE A 824 -13.73 17.00 -1.95
CA ILE A 824 -12.52 16.42 -2.53
C ILE A 824 -12.66 14.90 -2.69
N TYR A 825 -13.13 14.23 -1.63
CA TYR A 825 -13.31 12.80 -1.65
C TYR A 825 -14.43 12.34 -2.59
N PHE A 826 -15.50 13.12 -2.73
CA PHE A 826 -16.54 12.81 -3.70
C PHE A 826 -16.04 13.00 -5.15
N CYS A 827 -15.25 14.03 -5.44
CA CYS A 827 -14.60 14.19 -6.74
C CYS A 827 -13.65 13.02 -7.06
N TRP A 828 -12.81 12.65 -6.09
CA TRP A 828 -11.96 11.45 -6.16
C TRP A 828 -12.79 10.18 -6.43
N GLY A 829 -13.90 10.02 -5.69
CA GLY A 829 -14.83 8.91 -5.84
C GLY A 829 -15.50 8.85 -7.21
N LEU A 830 -15.89 10.00 -7.77
CA LEU A 830 -16.51 10.10 -9.09
C LEU A 830 -15.54 9.64 -10.19
N VAL A 831 -14.32 10.17 -10.19
CA VAL A 831 -13.28 9.77 -11.16
C VAL A 831 -12.94 8.29 -11.00
N GLY A 832 -12.82 7.82 -9.76
CA GLY A 832 -12.60 6.40 -9.44
C GLY A 832 -13.72 5.49 -9.93
N ALA A 833 -14.97 5.90 -9.79
CA ALA A 833 -16.13 5.15 -10.29
C ALA A 833 -16.15 5.10 -11.83
N LEU A 834 -15.74 6.17 -12.50
CA LEU A 834 -15.62 6.18 -13.96
C LEU A 834 -14.48 5.27 -14.43
N GLY A 835 -13.27 5.41 -13.86
CA GLY A 835 -12.10 4.62 -14.26
C GLY A 835 -12.20 3.15 -13.83
N ASN A 836 -12.31 2.90 -12.53
CA ASN A 836 -12.23 1.57 -11.94
C ASN A 836 -13.59 0.85 -11.88
N GLY A 837 -14.71 1.56 -12.01
CA GLY A 837 -16.04 0.98 -12.09
C GLY A 837 -16.51 0.78 -13.54
N LEU A 838 -16.70 1.88 -14.28
CA LEU A 838 -17.31 1.86 -15.61
C LEU A 838 -16.33 1.39 -16.70
N VAL A 839 -15.17 2.04 -16.83
CA VAL A 839 -14.19 1.73 -17.88
C VAL A 839 -13.63 0.33 -17.70
N ARG A 840 -13.27 -0.06 -16.47
CA ARG A 840 -12.80 -1.43 -16.17
C ARG A 840 -13.80 -2.51 -16.59
N ARG A 841 -15.11 -2.31 -16.38
CA ARG A 841 -16.15 -3.29 -16.76
C ARG A 841 -16.46 -3.28 -18.26
N ARG A 842 -16.50 -2.10 -18.89
CA ARG A 842 -16.89 -1.95 -20.30
C ARG A 842 -15.75 -2.23 -21.27
N TYR A 843 -14.53 -1.86 -20.91
CA TYR A 843 -13.31 -1.93 -21.74
C TYR A 843 -12.12 -2.49 -20.92
N PRO A 844 -12.20 -3.76 -20.47
CA PRO A 844 -11.19 -4.34 -19.57
C PRO A 844 -9.78 -4.38 -20.18
N GLY A 845 -9.66 -4.65 -21.49
CA GLY A 845 -8.37 -4.68 -22.18
C GLY A 845 -7.69 -3.31 -22.24
N TRP A 846 -8.47 -2.25 -22.47
CA TRP A 846 -7.95 -0.88 -22.38
C TRP A 846 -7.52 -0.54 -20.94
N TRP A 847 -8.34 -0.88 -19.95
CA TRP A 847 -8.05 -0.58 -18.55
C TRP A 847 -6.75 -1.26 -18.09
N LEU A 848 -6.60 -2.56 -18.36
CA LEU A 848 -5.40 -3.32 -17.99
C LEU A 848 -4.13 -2.74 -18.63
N GLN A 849 -4.22 -2.24 -19.87
CA GLN A 849 -3.04 -1.73 -20.60
C GLN A 849 -2.69 -0.27 -20.26
N TYR A 850 -3.68 0.61 -20.06
CA TYR A 850 -3.47 2.06 -20.05
C TYR A 850 -3.87 2.76 -18.75
N ASN A 851 -4.66 2.15 -17.84
CA ASN A 851 -5.17 2.85 -16.66
C ASN A 851 -4.05 3.42 -15.78
N TYR A 852 -3.09 2.57 -15.39
CA TYR A 852 -1.96 2.99 -14.56
C TYR A 852 -1.02 3.97 -15.28
N VAL A 853 -0.84 3.82 -16.59
CA VAL A 853 -0.07 4.77 -17.41
C VAL A 853 -0.75 6.14 -17.46
N THR A 854 -2.08 6.16 -17.57
CA THR A 854 -2.89 7.38 -17.56
C THR A 854 -2.77 8.09 -16.22
N SER A 855 -2.85 7.35 -15.11
CA SER A 855 -2.62 7.89 -13.76
C SER A 855 -1.27 8.58 -13.65
N ALA A 856 -0.19 7.88 -14.03
CA ALA A 856 1.16 8.42 -13.96
C ALA A 856 1.33 9.67 -14.85
N ALA A 857 0.72 9.67 -16.04
CA ALA A 857 0.79 10.79 -16.98
C ALA A 857 0.07 12.04 -16.46
N LEU A 858 -1.13 11.89 -15.87
CA LEU A 858 -1.89 12.98 -15.26
C LEU A 858 -1.12 13.60 -14.08
N ASP A 859 -0.62 12.77 -13.16
CA ASP A 859 0.14 13.24 -12.00
C ASP A 859 1.43 13.98 -12.43
N THR A 860 2.18 13.42 -13.39
CA THR A 860 3.43 14.02 -13.85
C THR A 860 3.20 15.32 -14.61
N GLY A 861 2.17 15.36 -15.46
CA GLY A 861 1.79 16.55 -16.22
C GLY A 861 1.34 17.67 -15.29
N LEU A 862 0.53 17.35 -14.28
CA LEU A 862 0.10 18.28 -13.24
C LEU A 862 1.31 18.85 -12.47
N ILE A 863 2.19 18.00 -11.93
CA ILE A 863 3.30 18.45 -11.08
C ILE A 863 4.26 19.34 -11.87
N LEU A 864 4.67 18.94 -13.09
CA LEU A 864 5.56 19.76 -13.90
C LEU A 864 4.92 21.09 -14.30
N SER A 865 3.63 21.09 -14.63
CA SER A 865 2.89 22.33 -14.92
C SER A 865 2.81 23.25 -13.70
N THR A 866 2.52 22.68 -12.53
CA THR A 866 2.48 23.39 -11.25
C THR A 866 3.81 24.05 -10.93
N LEU A 867 4.93 23.33 -11.10
CA LEU A 867 6.26 23.90 -10.90
C LEU A 867 6.50 25.08 -11.84
N VAL A 868 6.16 24.95 -13.13
CA VAL A 868 6.34 26.04 -14.11
C VAL A 868 5.48 27.25 -13.76
N VAL A 869 4.19 27.07 -13.49
CA VAL A 869 3.27 28.15 -13.07
C VAL A 869 3.82 28.87 -11.85
N ILE A 870 4.38 28.14 -10.87
CA ILE A 870 4.92 28.75 -9.66
C ILE A 870 6.21 29.52 -9.92
N PHE A 871 7.20 28.90 -10.55
CA PHE A 871 8.48 29.54 -10.81
C PHE A 871 8.35 30.71 -11.78
N ALA A 872 7.48 30.61 -12.79
CA ALA A 872 7.31 31.64 -13.80
C ALA A 872 6.36 32.77 -13.35
N LEU A 873 5.31 32.48 -12.58
CA LEU A 873 4.23 33.43 -12.30
C LEU A 873 4.13 33.79 -10.82
N TYR A 874 3.95 32.83 -9.92
CA TYR A 874 3.79 33.14 -8.49
C TYR A 874 5.05 33.74 -7.86
N LEU A 875 6.23 33.18 -8.14
CA LEU A 875 7.49 33.69 -7.59
C LEU A 875 7.98 34.96 -8.27
N SER A 876 7.52 35.27 -9.48
CA SER A 876 7.79 36.55 -10.16
C SER A 876 6.88 37.69 -9.67
N GLY A 877 5.89 37.39 -8.81
CA GLY A 877 4.92 38.35 -8.31
C GLY A 877 3.85 38.74 -9.33
N ALA A 878 3.67 37.95 -10.40
CA ALA A 878 2.59 38.17 -11.34
C ALA A 878 1.23 38.02 -10.62
N ALA A 879 0.27 38.89 -10.95
CA ALA A 879 -1.10 38.74 -10.47
C ALA A 879 -1.89 37.84 -11.43
N ALA A 880 -2.68 36.92 -10.87
CA ALA A 880 -3.64 36.16 -11.68
C ALA A 880 -4.65 37.12 -12.34
N PRO A 881 -5.21 36.78 -13.52
CA PRO A 881 -6.16 37.64 -14.23
C PRO A 881 -7.33 38.05 -13.34
N GLN A 882 -7.62 39.34 -13.23
CA GLN A 882 -8.70 39.86 -12.35
C GLN A 882 -10.03 39.90 -13.10
N TRP A 883 -10.74 38.77 -13.13
CA TRP A 883 -12.06 38.64 -13.72
C TRP A 883 -12.95 37.70 -12.88
N PHE A 884 -14.20 37.50 -13.29
CA PHE A 884 -15.17 36.69 -12.53
C PHE A 884 -14.61 35.35 -12.05
N GLY A 885 -13.89 34.64 -12.91
CA GLY A 885 -13.36 33.31 -12.57
C GLY A 885 -12.32 33.26 -11.45
N ASN A 886 -11.68 34.39 -11.12
CA ASN A 886 -10.65 34.48 -10.08
C ASN A 886 -11.06 35.38 -8.90
N VAL A 887 -12.10 36.20 -9.06
CA VAL A 887 -12.59 37.14 -8.04
C VAL A 887 -14.02 36.80 -7.61
N GLY A 888 -14.96 36.70 -8.56
CA GLY A 888 -16.36 36.42 -8.26
C GLY A 888 -16.58 34.98 -7.77
N ALA A 889 -15.92 34.02 -8.41
CA ALA A 889 -16.00 32.61 -8.05
C ALA A 889 -15.39 32.29 -6.66
N THR A 890 -14.55 33.17 -6.14
CA THR A 890 -13.86 33.04 -4.84
C THR A 890 -14.42 33.97 -3.75
N ALA A 891 -15.41 34.83 -4.09
CA ALA A 891 -16.04 35.76 -3.15
C ALA A 891 -17.34 35.24 -2.52
N THR A 892 -17.58 33.93 -2.54
CA THR A 892 -18.77 33.31 -1.92
C THR A 892 -18.57 33.07 -0.44
N LEU A 893 -19.66 32.98 0.34
CA LEU A 893 -19.58 32.65 1.77
C LEU A 893 -18.87 31.32 2.06
N ASP A 894 -18.91 30.37 1.13
CA ASP A 894 -18.16 29.12 1.24
C ASP A 894 -16.63 29.34 1.19
N MET A 895 -16.16 30.10 0.20
CA MET A 895 -14.73 30.34 -0.03
C MET A 895 -14.10 31.20 1.06
N THR A 896 -14.90 32.07 1.70
CA THR A 896 -14.47 32.87 2.86
C THR A 896 -14.68 32.16 4.21
N SER A 897 -15.26 30.94 4.21
CA SER A 897 -15.63 30.20 5.45
C SER A 897 -16.59 30.97 6.37
N GLU A 898 -17.42 31.84 5.80
CA GLU A 898 -18.37 32.68 6.52
C GLU A 898 -19.81 32.16 6.49
N ALA A 899 -20.03 30.99 5.89
CA ALA A 899 -21.32 30.30 5.80
C ALA A 899 -21.76 29.71 7.17
N VAL A 900 -22.07 30.58 8.13
CA VAL A 900 -22.48 30.26 9.50
C VAL A 900 -23.91 30.74 9.76
N GLN A 901 -24.72 29.94 10.46
CA GLN A 901 -26.15 30.21 10.67
C GLN A 901 -26.41 31.33 11.69
N SER A 902 -25.54 31.48 12.68
CA SER A 902 -25.66 32.48 13.74
C SER A 902 -24.31 33.09 14.06
N ARG A 903 -24.23 34.42 14.16
CA ARG A 903 -23.02 35.11 14.60
C ARG A 903 -23.16 35.52 16.06
N VAL A 904 -22.05 35.48 16.79
CA VAL A 904 -22.02 35.89 18.19
C VAL A 904 -22.11 37.42 18.27
N PRO A 905 -23.08 38.00 18.99
CA PRO A 905 -23.15 39.44 19.18
C PRO A 905 -21.90 39.99 19.89
N PRO A 906 -21.50 41.25 19.64
CA PRO A 906 -20.34 41.85 20.29
C PRO A 906 -20.45 41.82 21.82
N GLY A 907 -19.50 41.16 22.49
CA GLY A 907 -19.44 41.06 23.95
C GLY A 907 -20.12 39.82 24.55
N GLU A 908 -20.87 39.06 23.74
CA GLU A 908 -21.49 37.80 24.16
C GLU A 908 -20.58 36.60 23.89
N THR A 909 -20.96 35.45 24.47
CA THR A 909 -20.26 34.16 24.28
C THR A 909 -21.29 33.05 24.11
N PHE A 910 -21.01 32.09 23.22
CA PHE A 910 -21.78 30.84 23.13
C PHE A 910 -21.06 29.70 23.88
N GLY A 911 -21.75 28.60 24.12
CA GLY A 911 -21.18 27.47 24.84
C GLY A 911 -21.56 27.41 26.32
N PRO A 912 -20.96 26.48 27.09
CA PRO A 912 -21.24 26.34 28.51
C PRO A 912 -20.57 27.48 29.30
N SER A 913 -21.27 28.01 30.31
CA SER A 913 -20.75 29.07 31.19
C SER A 913 -19.67 28.59 32.16
N SER A 914 -19.58 27.27 32.40
CA SER A 914 -18.52 26.63 33.16
C SER A 914 -18.17 25.28 32.52
N TRP A 915 -16.91 24.87 32.60
CA TRP A 915 -16.43 23.64 31.98
C TRP A 915 -15.42 22.89 32.86
N THR A 916 -15.37 21.57 32.69
CA THR A 916 -14.60 20.66 33.54
C THR A 916 -13.11 20.97 33.50
N THR A 917 -12.55 21.13 34.69
CA THR A 917 -11.11 21.26 34.93
C THR A 917 -10.72 20.20 35.94
N HIS A 918 -10.50 18.97 35.45
CA HIS A 918 -9.95 17.94 36.33
C HIS A 918 -8.47 18.28 36.57
N PRO A 919 -8.02 18.36 37.84
CA PRO A 919 -6.61 18.57 38.11
C PRO A 919 -5.78 17.45 37.49
N ALA A 920 -4.61 17.81 36.94
CA ALA A 920 -3.61 16.83 36.54
C ALA A 920 -3.30 15.91 37.72
N PHE A 921 -3.05 14.62 37.46
CA PHE A 921 -2.50 13.74 38.50
C PHE A 921 -1.29 14.44 39.14
N PRO A 922 -1.13 14.40 40.48
CA PRO A 922 0.03 15.00 41.11
C PRO A 922 1.29 14.42 40.46
N PRO A 923 2.29 15.26 40.13
CA PRO A 923 3.52 14.77 39.51
C PRO A 923 4.11 13.69 40.42
N CYS A 924 4.34 12.49 39.88
CA CYS A 924 5.15 11.49 40.57
C CYS A 924 6.48 12.15 40.91
N SER A 925 6.77 12.25 42.22
CA SER A 925 8.05 12.73 42.72
C SER A 925 9.19 11.88 42.15
N PRO A 926 10.41 12.43 41.98
CA PRO A 926 11.56 11.67 41.46
C PRO A 926 12.03 10.50 42.35
N SER A 927 11.31 10.17 43.42
CA SER A 927 11.73 9.24 44.46
C SER A 927 11.22 7.80 44.29
N CYS A 928 10.38 7.48 43.30
CA CYS A 928 9.93 6.10 43.07
C CYS A 928 10.87 5.30 42.16
N ALA A 929 12.15 5.24 42.54
CA ALA A 929 13.08 4.20 42.07
C ALA A 929 12.99 2.99 43.01
N SER A 930 11.81 2.37 43.09
CA SER A 930 11.61 1.00 43.60
C SER A 930 10.12 0.66 43.55
N LEU A 931 9.71 -0.04 42.49
CA LEU A 931 8.49 -0.85 42.51
C LEU A 931 8.91 -2.31 42.32
N PRO A 932 8.36 -3.25 43.10
CA PRO A 932 8.65 -4.67 42.97
C PRO A 932 7.98 -5.23 41.70
N PRO A 933 8.44 -6.36 41.16
CA PRO A 933 8.00 -6.85 39.87
C PRO A 933 6.58 -7.42 39.97
N VAL A 934 5.67 -6.93 39.13
CA VAL A 934 4.36 -7.56 38.90
C VAL A 934 4.35 -8.07 37.46
N PHE A 935 4.74 -9.33 37.30
CA PHE A 935 4.34 -10.20 36.19
C PHE A 935 3.86 -11.51 36.82
N PRO A 936 2.60 -11.95 36.63
CA PRO A 936 2.23 -13.30 36.98
C PRO A 936 2.79 -14.23 35.89
N VAL A 937 3.83 -14.96 36.25
CA VAL A 937 4.36 -16.10 35.50
C VAL A 937 3.34 -17.24 35.60
N PHE A 938 2.96 -17.79 34.45
CA PHE A 938 2.28 -19.08 34.33
C PHE A 938 3.02 -20.12 35.17
N THR A 939 2.37 -20.73 36.15
CA THR A 939 2.94 -21.85 36.93
C THR A 939 2.18 -23.14 36.66
N GLU A 940 2.99 -24.16 36.45
CA GLU A 940 2.64 -25.54 36.17
C GLU A 940 1.92 -26.25 37.32
N VAL A 941 1.25 -27.32 36.93
CA VAL A 941 0.65 -28.40 37.72
C VAL A 941 1.69 -29.05 38.66
N GLY A 942 1.36 -29.27 39.95
CA GLY A 942 2.21 -30.10 40.82
C GLY A 942 1.92 -30.16 42.32
N THR A 943 0.92 -30.97 42.70
CA THR A 943 0.87 -31.84 43.90
C THR A 943 0.99 -31.32 45.36
N LYS A 944 -0.04 -31.70 46.13
CA LYS A 944 -0.10 -32.24 47.52
C LYS A 944 0.08 -31.30 48.73
N GLY A 945 -0.94 -31.34 49.61
CA GLY A 945 -0.80 -31.16 51.05
C GLY A 945 -1.93 -30.35 51.70
N PRO A 946 -2.85 -30.97 52.48
CA PRO A 946 -3.99 -30.27 53.07
C PRO A 946 -3.66 -29.72 54.46
N ASN A 947 -4.31 -28.63 54.89
CA ASN A 947 -4.83 -28.53 56.26
C ASN A 947 -5.71 -27.27 56.46
N VAL A 948 -6.97 -27.56 56.85
CA VAL A 948 -7.73 -26.93 57.95
C VAL A 948 -8.07 -25.44 57.85
N SER A 949 -9.26 -25.17 57.28
CA SER A 949 -10.44 -24.46 57.83
C SER A 949 -10.31 -23.51 59.06
N PRO A 950 -11.33 -22.68 59.37
CA PRO A 950 -12.01 -21.63 58.58
C PRO A 950 -12.34 -20.36 59.43
N LEU A 951 -13.10 -19.42 58.85
CA LEU A 951 -13.94 -18.39 59.52
C LEU A 951 -13.25 -17.18 60.20
N SER A 952 -13.55 -15.97 59.72
CA SER A 952 -14.70 -15.20 60.25
C SER A 952 -14.85 -13.84 59.55
N LEU A 953 -16.10 -13.57 59.15
CA LEU A 953 -16.61 -12.26 58.82
C LEU A 953 -16.58 -11.35 60.05
N HIS A 954 -16.23 -10.07 59.90
CA HIS A 954 -17.19 -8.98 60.10
C HIS A 954 -16.63 -7.56 59.90
N ARG A 955 -17.47 -6.76 59.22
CA ARG A 955 -17.80 -5.34 59.45
C ARG A 955 -16.76 -4.26 59.12
N ALA A 956 -17.05 -3.59 58.01
CA ALA A 956 -16.87 -2.16 57.76
C ALA A 956 -17.63 -1.27 58.79
N PRO A 957 -17.62 0.08 58.69
CA PRO A 957 -16.64 1.00 58.09
C PRO A 957 -16.23 2.14 59.06
N SER A 958 -15.13 2.83 58.71
CA SER A 958 -14.99 4.29 58.83
C SER A 958 -14.05 4.77 57.74
#